data_AF-A0A938IBA3-F1
#
_entry.id   AF-A0A938IBA3-F1
#
_cell.length_a   1.000
_cell.length_b   1.000
_cell.length_c   1.000
_cell.angle_alpha   90.00
_cell.angle_beta   90.00
_cell.angle_gamma   90.00
#
_symmetry.space_group_name_H-M   'P 1'
#
loop_
_entity.id
_entity.type
_entity.pdbx_description
1 polymer ?
#
loop_
_entity_poly.entity_id
_entity_poly.type
_entity_poly.pdbx_seq_one_letter_code
_entity_poly.pdbx_strand_id
1 'polypeptide(L)'
;MGFPGRSLCLGASAAVLALCGCRERGVESTPFQLRQFKQAQASLTGVFLNEALVFHFSEALDGRSVTRATMRIRDEAGRPAEGEFWVEEERLEFRPRVPLLADLSDAGFRPGRTYTVELLGYPLPDGLRSRSGTVLAGCWRGTFHCAAPADAAQAPTPLFEDASLDRAAPLTLVGQEVATNAPILLACAEPLDPRSVTAQGIELRFFGPGARADVPAEPRPIEVEVRLTRNSPNGALLELRPRAAGGASGTELTGARLEPGEYHLWIDPARSTLSDLGGHRCRPAWLALGAPTAPVHVRRADQENPVASWRASFLDAAQRSPKAVDGVDGTAHWANRGQVSIRFPLAAGDGSAGEQQLAGREDRTDVHATSLQVPGELELLADSGLVVLRAQRRLEIAGELRRACGTPERRRQPGETHAAWTQRVRPLPPPARPQGRFPAPDGATLTQFLASAEAAAEHWTVLVAGGDLVIGGAVRVDGPLLLVAGGWVRAAGPVEAREVWILREGGGQHIREPLRQAPLWIDEPTANPLREPMHVAVMSAPLRPMLGVERWVRASASARAGGGRWRVTYLGERERAGSGLEIVGPVDDPALLQGCGALQLRLDLWMEPGGMWDPPGIDEVEVHWDERARQPGGGER
;
A
#
# COMPACT_ATOMS: atom_id res chain seq x y z
N MET A 1 -14.35 100.02 -48.78
CA MET A 1 -12.89 99.85 -48.88
C MET A 1 -12.57 98.40 -48.54
N GLY A 2 -11.82 97.71 -49.41
CA GLY A 2 -11.25 96.38 -49.13
C GLY A 2 -12.06 95.16 -49.59
N PHE A 3 -11.82 94.72 -50.83
CA PHE A 3 -12.17 93.41 -51.42
C PHE A 3 -11.28 92.26 -50.84
N PRO A 4 -11.35 90.98 -51.29
CA PRO A 4 -12.15 89.88 -50.74
C PRO A 4 -11.27 88.63 -50.43
N GLY A 5 -11.87 87.45 -50.18
CA GLY A 5 -11.24 86.19 -50.65
C GLY A 5 -11.13 85.01 -49.68
N ARG A 6 -11.97 84.00 -49.96
CA ARG A 6 -11.67 82.57 -50.17
C ARG A 6 -11.02 81.67 -49.09
N SER A 7 -11.64 80.48 -49.00
CA SER A 7 -11.06 79.12 -48.98
C SER A 7 -11.16 78.28 -47.70
N LEU A 8 -11.91 77.18 -47.89
CA LEU A 8 -11.85 75.85 -47.27
C LEU A 8 -10.50 75.47 -46.63
N CYS A 9 -10.57 74.78 -45.48
CA CYS A 9 -9.68 73.66 -45.16
C CYS A 9 -10.34 72.69 -44.16
N LEU A 10 -10.31 71.40 -44.51
CA LEU A 10 -10.50 70.26 -43.62
C LEU A 10 -9.46 70.27 -42.49
N GLY A 11 -9.85 69.86 -41.29
CA GLY A 11 -8.93 69.58 -40.19
C GLY A 11 -9.40 68.36 -39.40
N ALA A 12 -8.68 67.26 -39.57
CA ALA A 12 -8.90 65.96 -38.96
C ALA A 12 -8.63 65.98 -37.43
N SER A 13 -9.52 65.38 -36.65
CA SER A 13 -9.31 65.13 -35.22
C SER A 13 -8.48 63.87 -35.02
N ALA A 14 -7.22 64.06 -34.63
CA ALA A 14 -6.34 63.02 -34.12
C ALA A 14 -6.68 62.71 -32.66
N ALA A 15 -7.18 61.51 -32.38
CA ALA A 15 -7.28 60.97 -31.03
C ALA A 15 -6.01 60.18 -30.70
N VAL A 16 -5.26 60.69 -29.73
CA VAL A 16 -4.08 60.05 -29.14
C VAL A 16 -4.52 58.81 -28.35
N LEU A 17 -4.27 57.62 -28.90
CA LEU A 17 -4.39 56.35 -28.18
C LEU A 17 -3.14 56.13 -27.34
N ALA A 18 -3.30 56.21 -26.02
CA ALA A 18 -2.31 55.79 -25.04
C ALA A 18 -2.11 54.27 -25.14
N LEU A 19 -0.90 53.86 -25.56
CA LEU A 19 -0.42 52.48 -25.50
C LEU A 19 -0.15 52.09 -24.04
N CYS A 20 -1.17 51.57 -23.35
CA CYS A 20 -0.96 50.76 -22.15
C CYS A 20 -0.62 49.33 -22.59
N GLY A 21 0.67 49.06 -22.72
CA GLY A 21 1.20 47.70 -22.86
C GLY A 21 0.98 46.91 -21.58
N CYS A 22 -0.10 46.12 -21.53
CA CYS A 22 -0.25 45.07 -20.53
C CYS A 22 0.67 43.91 -20.91
N ARG A 23 1.90 43.99 -20.39
CA ARG A 23 2.90 42.92 -20.33
C ARG A 23 2.23 41.66 -19.74
N GLU A 24 1.92 40.68 -20.58
CA GLU A 24 1.57 39.34 -20.13
C GLU A 24 2.73 38.86 -19.24
N ARG A 25 2.48 38.75 -17.94
CA ARG A 25 3.28 37.90 -17.08
C ARG A 25 3.03 36.49 -17.60
N GLY A 26 3.93 36.00 -18.47
CA GLY A 26 4.01 34.59 -18.76
C GLY A 26 3.95 33.86 -17.43
N VAL A 27 2.98 32.96 -17.27
CA VAL A 27 3.02 32.01 -16.19
C VAL A 27 4.29 31.22 -16.46
N GLU A 28 5.37 31.56 -15.76
CA GLU A 28 6.59 30.78 -15.73
C GLU A 28 6.15 29.38 -15.33
N SER A 29 6.03 28.48 -16.33
CA SER A 29 5.99 27.05 -16.11
C SER A 29 7.27 26.78 -15.33
N THR A 30 7.10 26.62 -14.02
CA THR A 30 8.24 26.42 -13.14
C THR A 30 8.79 25.07 -13.57
N PRO A 31 10.02 25.01 -14.07
CA PRO A 31 10.57 23.77 -14.60
C PRO A 31 10.50 22.66 -13.54
N PHE A 32 10.23 21.43 -13.98
CA PHE A 32 10.25 20.28 -13.08
C PHE A 32 11.67 20.12 -12.50
N GLN A 33 11.81 20.39 -11.21
CA GLN A 33 13.11 20.53 -10.54
C GLN A 33 13.10 19.80 -9.20
N LEU A 34 14.27 19.33 -8.79
CA LEU A 34 14.51 18.96 -7.40
C LEU A 34 14.50 20.25 -6.56
N ARG A 35 13.52 20.38 -5.68
CA ARG A 35 13.40 21.51 -4.74
C ARG A 35 14.35 21.34 -3.56
N GLN A 36 14.40 20.11 -3.04
CA GLN A 36 15.15 19.81 -1.83
C GLN A 36 15.58 18.35 -1.86
N PHE A 37 16.83 18.12 -1.47
CA PHE A 37 17.28 16.82 -1.00
C PHE A 37 17.75 17.02 0.43
N LYS A 38 17.05 16.37 1.38
CA LYS A 38 17.24 16.61 2.82
C LYS A 38 18.70 16.44 3.24
N GLN A 39 19.38 15.44 2.68
CA GLN A 39 20.77 15.10 3.00
C GLN A 39 21.83 15.85 2.15
N ALA A 40 21.46 16.72 1.20
CA ALA A 40 22.41 17.56 0.44
C ALA A 40 22.79 18.86 1.13
N GLN A 41 22.22 19.18 2.29
CA GLN A 41 22.60 20.39 3.01
C GLN A 41 24.09 20.29 3.37
N ALA A 42 24.89 21.23 2.84
CA ALA A 42 26.34 21.20 2.91
C ALA A 42 26.76 20.99 4.38
N SER A 43 27.54 19.93 4.63
CA SER A 43 28.09 19.48 5.93
C SER A 43 27.34 18.37 6.69
N LEU A 44 26.30 17.72 6.13
CA LEU A 44 25.74 16.51 6.76
C LEU A 44 26.70 15.31 6.62
N THR A 45 27.61 15.21 7.58
CA THR A 45 28.39 14.00 7.88
C THR A 45 27.63 13.17 8.90
N GLY A 46 27.58 11.85 8.70
CA GLY A 46 26.95 10.95 9.68
C GLY A 46 25.53 10.51 9.34
N VAL A 47 25.17 10.45 8.05
CA VAL A 47 23.89 9.86 7.61
C VAL A 47 23.80 8.42 8.12
N PHE A 48 22.72 8.07 8.80
CA PHE A 48 22.59 6.73 9.38
C PHE A 48 22.45 5.67 8.29
N LEU A 49 22.87 4.44 8.59
CA LEU A 49 22.91 3.37 7.59
C LEU A 49 21.52 2.89 7.14
N ASN A 50 20.50 3.14 7.96
CA ASN A 50 19.09 2.90 7.67
C ASN A 50 18.30 4.19 7.38
N GLU A 51 18.95 5.35 7.33
CA GLU A 51 18.27 6.63 7.10
C GLU A 51 17.68 6.67 5.69
N ALA A 52 16.40 7.00 5.60
CA ALA A 52 15.76 7.18 4.30
C ALA A 52 16.22 8.47 3.64
N LEU A 53 16.65 8.37 2.38
CA LEU A 53 16.99 9.55 1.57
C LEU A 53 15.70 10.14 1.00
N VAL A 54 15.44 11.43 1.25
CA VAL A 54 14.19 12.08 0.87
C VAL A 54 14.44 13.23 -0.10
N PHE A 55 13.82 13.12 -1.28
CA PHE A 55 13.87 14.08 -2.37
C PHE A 55 12.48 14.69 -2.56
N HIS A 56 12.42 16.01 -2.55
CA HIS A 56 11.21 16.77 -2.85
C HIS A 56 11.38 17.47 -4.18
N PHE A 57 10.41 17.28 -5.07
CA PHE A 57 10.38 17.88 -6.38
C PHE A 57 9.37 19.04 -6.44
N SER A 58 9.44 19.83 -7.52
CA SER A 58 8.51 20.95 -7.75
C SER A 58 7.12 20.51 -8.19
N GLU A 59 6.97 19.24 -8.60
CA GLU A 59 5.74 18.63 -9.07
C GLU A 59 5.69 17.16 -8.65
N ALA A 60 4.49 16.56 -8.66
CA ALA A 60 4.32 15.14 -8.40
C ALA A 60 5.13 14.28 -9.38
N LEU A 61 5.82 13.26 -8.88
CA LEU A 61 6.73 12.38 -9.62
C LEU A 61 5.98 11.19 -10.23
N ASP A 62 6.31 10.82 -11.47
CA ASP A 62 5.85 9.57 -12.07
C ASP A 62 6.72 8.41 -11.58
N GLY A 63 6.16 7.55 -10.73
CA GLY A 63 6.86 6.39 -10.17
C GLY A 63 7.39 5.40 -11.22
N ARG A 64 6.83 5.38 -12.44
CA ARG A 64 7.35 4.53 -13.52
C ARG A 64 8.68 5.02 -14.09
N SER A 65 8.95 6.32 -13.96
CA SER A 65 10.22 6.92 -14.39
C SER A 65 11.34 6.69 -13.37
N VAL A 66 11.02 6.22 -12.16
CA VAL A 66 11.99 5.95 -11.09
C VAL A 66 12.52 4.53 -11.22
N THR A 67 13.77 4.42 -11.65
CA THR A 67 14.48 3.14 -11.80
C THR A 67 15.91 3.29 -11.29
N ARG A 68 16.62 2.18 -11.09
CA ARG A 68 18.07 2.21 -10.80
C ARG A 68 18.90 2.84 -11.94
N ALA A 69 18.33 3.02 -13.13
CA ALA A 69 18.99 3.69 -14.24
C ALA A 69 18.84 5.21 -14.17
N THR A 70 17.69 5.71 -13.73
CA THR A 70 17.32 7.14 -13.68
C THR A 70 17.64 7.79 -12.34
N MET A 71 17.70 6.99 -11.27
CA MET A 71 18.21 7.37 -9.96
C MET A 71 19.30 6.39 -9.53
N ARG A 72 20.51 6.92 -9.33
CA ARG A 72 21.70 6.13 -9.00
C ARG A 72 22.25 6.57 -7.68
N ILE A 73 22.49 5.62 -6.79
CA ILE A 73 23.20 5.85 -5.53
C ILE A 73 24.38 4.89 -5.52
N ARG A 74 25.60 5.43 -5.54
CA ARG A 74 26.83 4.62 -5.65
C ARG A 74 27.88 5.08 -4.65
N ASP A 75 28.62 4.13 -4.09
CA ASP A 75 29.78 4.46 -3.28
C ASP A 75 30.97 4.93 -4.13
N GLU A 76 32.06 5.34 -3.47
CA GLU A 76 33.32 5.75 -4.11
C GLU A 76 33.94 4.67 -5.01
N ALA A 77 33.64 3.39 -4.77
CA ALA A 77 34.08 2.26 -5.59
C ALA A 77 33.13 1.96 -6.77
N GLY A 78 32.06 2.76 -6.93
CA GLY A 78 31.05 2.61 -7.98
C GLY A 78 29.98 1.56 -7.71
N ARG A 79 29.99 0.92 -6.53
CA ARG A 79 29.01 -0.12 -6.16
C ARG A 79 27.66 0.53 -5.85
N PRO A 80 26.54 -0.01 -6.38
CA PRO A 80 25.22 0.53 -6.08
C PRO A 80 24.83 0.28 -4.62
N ALA A 81 24.14 1.25 -4.02
CA ALA A 81 23.46 1.04 -2.74
C ALA A 81 22.25 0.10 -2.92
N GLU A 82 22.04 -0.81 -1.99
CA GLU A 82 20.90 -1.74 -1.99
C GLU A 82 19.74 -1.17 -1.17
N GLY A 83 18.53 -1.23 -1.72
CA GLY A 83 17.34 -0.65 -1.11
C GLY A 83 16.17 -0.54 -2.08
N GLU A 84 15.11 0.13 -1.62
CA GLU A 84 13.84 0.27 -2.31
C GLU A 84 13.47 1.74 -2.53
N PHE A 85 12.80 2.02 -3.65
CA PHE A 85 12.26 3.35 -3.96
C PHE A 85 10.77 3.41 -3.65
N TRP A 86 10.35 4.50 -3.03
CA TRP A 86 8.97 4.79 -2.68
C TRP A 86 8.62 6.18 -3.21
N VAL A 87 7.51 6.28 -3.94
CA VAL A 87 7.07 7.54 -4.56
C VAL A 87 5.70 7.91 -4.03
N GLU A 88 5.59 9.11 -3.50
CA GLU A 88 4.35 9.68 -2.97
C GLU A 88 4.25 11.15 -3.42
N GLU A 89 3.39 11.43 -4.39
CA GLU A 89 3.24 12.75 -5.02
C GLU A 89 4.61 13.36 -5.39
N GLU A 90 4.97 14.55 -4.91
CA GLU A 90 6.26 15.19 -5.20
C GLU A 90 7.46 14.64 -4.40
N ARG A 91 7.25 13.58 -3.60
CA ARG A 91 8.26 13.00 -2.73
C ARG A 91 8.75 11.66 -3.29
N LEU A 92 10.06 11.52 -3.40
CA LEU A 92 10.75 10.26 -3.62
C LEU A 92 11.56 9.92 -2.39
N GLU A 93 11.45 8.69 -1.94
CA GLU A 93 12.18 8.15 -0.81
C GLU A 93 12.97 6.92 -1.25
N PHE A 94 14.26 6.89 -0.94
CA PHE A 94 15.05 5.66 -1.03
C PHE A 94 15.28 5.13 0.37
N ARG A 95 14.79 3.91 0.61
CA ARG A 95 14.97 3.17 1.87
C ARG A 95 16.11 2.18 1.72
N PRO A 96 17.27 2.42 2.35
CA PRO A 96 18.36 1.45 2.32
C PRO A 96 17.94 0.14 3.01
N ARG A 97 18.49 -0.98 2.53
CA ARG A 97 18.31 -2.28 3.19
C ARG A 97 18.91 -2.25 4.60
N VAL A 98 18.13 -2.64 5.59
CA VAL A 98 18.61 -2.87 6.97
C VAL A 98 19.45 -4.16 6.99
N PRO A 99 20.68 -4.16 7.56
CA PRO A 99 21.56 -5.31 7.52
C PRO A 99 21.08 -6.50 8.36
N LEU A 100 21.51 -7.70 7.96
CA LEU A 100 21.35 -8.95 8.71
C LEU A 100 22.68 -9.42 9.31
N LEU A 101 23.81 -9.07 8.69
CA LEU A 101 25.13 -9.55 9.09
C LEU A 101 25.78 -8.62 10.10
N ALA A 102 26.48 -9.18 11.09
CA ALA A 102 27.19 -8.41 12.11
C ALA A 102 28.32 -7.54 11.55
N ASP A 103 28.91 -7.92 10.41
CA ASP A 103 29.94 -7.11 9.73
C ASP A 103 29.36 -5.98 8.87
N LEU A 104 28.03 -5.89 8.78
CA LEU A 104 27.27 -4.90 8.02
C LEU A 104 27.58 -4.91 6.50
N SER A 105 28.16 -6.00 5.99
CA SER A 105 28.58 -6.11 4.59
C SER A 105 27.39 -6.15 3.61
N ASP A 106 26.21 -6.56 4.10
CA ASP A 106 24.94 -6.65 3.39
C ASP A 106 24.02 -5.42 3.56
N ALA A 107 24.47 -4.41 4.31
CA ALA A 107 23.74 -3.16 4.51
C ALA A 107 23.56 -2.39 3.19
N GLY A 108 22.43 -1.67 3.06
CA GLY A 108 22.18 -0.78 1.93
C GLY A 108 23.21 0.34 1.84
N PHE A 109 23.55 0.93 2.99
CA PHE A 109 24.66 1.87 3.16
C PHE A 109 25.75 1.26 4.05
N ARG A 110 27.00 1.48 3.67
CA ARG A 110 28.16 0.97 4.40
C ARG A 110 28.75 2.02 5.34
N PRO A 111 29.25 1.61 6.52
CA PRO A 111 29.83 2.54 7.49
C PRO A 111 30.99 3.36 6.93
N GLY A 112 31.00 4.66 7.22
CA GLY A 112 32.07 5.60 6.87
C GLY A 112 32.32 5.77 5.37
N ARG A 113 31.35 5.42 4.52
CA ARG A 113 31.45 5.58 3.07
C ARG A 113 30.78 6.85 2.60
N THR A 114 31.36 7.46 1.57
CA THR A 114 30.69 8.51 0.80
C THR A 114 29.92 7.90 -0.34
N TYR A 115 28.66 8.31 -0.47
CA TYR A 115 27.81 7.95 -1.59
C TYR A 115 27.55 9.16 -2.48
N THR A 116 27.61 8.93 -3.78
CA THR A 116 27.15 9.87 -4.80
C THR A 116 25.74 9.49 -5.21
N VAL A 117 24.84 10.47 -5.20
CA VAL A 117 23.49 10.37 -5.75
C VAL A 117 23.44 11.11 -7.08
N GLU A 118 22.92 10.47 -8.12
CA GLU A 118 22.68 11.06 -9.42
C GLU A 118 21.21 10.89 -9.81
N LEU A 119 20.55 12.00 -10.12
CA LEU A 119 19.21 12.05 -10.69
C LEU A 119 19.35 12.45 -12.15
N LEU A 120 18.90 11.59 -13.06
CA LEU A 120 18.98 11.87 -14.49
C LEU A 120 17.80 12.73 -14.92
N GLY A 121 18.10 13.78 -15.68
CA GLY A 121 17.13 14.70 -16.28
C GLY A 121 17.56 15.10 -17.69
N TYR A 122 17.01 16.19 -18.20
CA TYR A 122 17.35 16.75 -19.51
C TYR A 122 18.88 16.96 -19.65
N PRO A 123 19.49 16.67 -20.82
CA PRO A 123 18.87 16.30 -22.11
C PRO A 123 18.56 14.81 -22.30
N LEU A 124 18.69 13.98 -21.26
CA LEU A 124 18.43 12.55 -21.41
C LEU A 124 16.92 12.29 -21.55
N PRO A 125 16.47 11.67 -22.67
CA PRO A 125 15.05 11.45 -22.91
C PRO A 125 14.43 10.47 -21.90
N ASP A 126 15.24 9.59 -21.31
CA ASP A 126 14.79 8.61 -20.31
C ASP A 126 14.99 9.11 -18.86
N GLY A 127 15.10 10.42 -18.63
CA GLY A 127 15.25 11.00 -17.29
C GLY A 127 14.02 10.83 -16.38
N LEU A 128 14.16 11.23 -15.11
CA LEU A 128 13.05 11.33 -14.16
C LEU A 128 11.96 12.26 -14.68
N ARG A 129 10.70 11.89 -14.47
CA ARG A 129 9.53 12.62 -15.00
C ARG A 129 8.54 12.94 -13.90
N SER A 130 7.91 14.10 -14.02
CA SER A 130 6.69 14.40 -13.27
C SER A 130 5.51 13.56 -13.79
N ARG A 131 4.42 13.47 -13.02
CA ARG A 131 3.14 12.88 -13.46
C ARG A 131 2.52 13.62 -14.64
N SER A 132 2.87 14.89 -14.83
CA SER A 132 2.52 15.71 -16.00
C SER A 132 3.35 15.36 -17.25
N GLY A 133 4.37 14.50 -17.11
CA GLY A 133 5.24 14.01 -18.19
C GLY A 133 6.49 14.87 -18.43
N THR A 134 6.63 16.00 -17.74
CA THR A 134 7.78 16.91 -17.81
C THR A 134 9.04 16.20 -17.31
N VAL A 135 10.11 16.21 -18.10
CA VAL A 135 11.42 15.64 -17.68
C VAL A 135 12.09 16.60 -16.70
N LEU A 136 12.82 16.04 -15.73
CA LEU A 136 13.60 16.82 -14.78
C LEU A 136 14.51 17.79 -15.55
N ALA A 137 14.46 19.07 -15.20
CA ALA A 137 15.00 20.15 -16.02
C ALA A 137 16.53 20.07 -16.25
N GLY A 138 17.23 19.30 -15.43
CA GLY A 138 18.63 18.94 -15.64
C GLY A 138 19.00 17.73 -14.81
N CYS A 139 20.13 17.10 -15.13
CA CYS A 139 20.71 16.12 -14.23
C CYS A 139 21.14 16.81 -12.92
N TRP A 140 20.89 16.16 -11.80
CA TRP A 140 21.34 16.61 -10.49
C TRP A 140 22.28 15.58 -9.89
N ARG A 141 23.33 16.07 -9.21
CA ARG A 141 24.29 15.24 -8.50
C ARG A 141 24.58 15.81 -7.13
N GLY A 142 24.61 14.96 -6.13
CA GLY A 142 25.02 15.32 -4.78
C GLY A 142 25.71 14.16 -4.08
N THR A 143 26.25 14.44 -2.90
CA THR A 143 27.01 13.47 -2.12
C THR A 143 26.64 13.58 -0.66
N PHE A 144 26.70 12.45 0.05
CA PHE A 144 26.57 12.40 1.50
C PHE A 144 27.55 11.38 2.09
N HIS A 145 27.90 11.55 3.37
CA HIS A 145 28.82 10.66 4.08
C HIS A 145 28.09 9.92 5.21
N CYS A 146 28.16 8.59 5.18
CA CYS A 146 27.50 7.73 6.15
C CYS A 146 28.20 7.75 7.52
N ALA A 147 27.44 7.49 8.57
CA ALA A 147 27.96 7.28 9.92
C ALA A 147 29.05 6.20 9.93
N ALA A 148 30.10 6.45 10.71
CA ALA A 148 31.23 5.54 10.89
C ALA A 148 31.28 5.05 12.34
N PRO A 149 31.83 3.86 12.61
CA PRO A 149 32.08 3.42 13.98
C PRO A 149 33.01 4.43 14.66
N ALA A 150 32.79 4.69 15.95
CA ALA A 150 33.63 5.60 16.70
C ALA A 150 35.09 5.14 16.70
N ASP A 151 36.02 6.01 16.34
CA ASP A 151 37.41 5.84 16.72
C ASP A 151 37.56 6.11 18.22
N ALA A 152 38.52 5.44 18.87
CA ALA A 152 38.75 5.48 20.32
C ALA A 152 38.97 6.89 20.94
N ALA A 153 39.03 7.94 20.12
CA ALA A 153 39.24 9.34 20.52
C ALA A 153 37.99 10.25 20.41
N GLN A 154 36.85 9.76 19.89
CA GLN A 154 35.62 10.56 19.73
C GLN A 154 34.39 9.88 20.34
N ALA A 155 33.39 10.68 20.73
CA ALA A 155 32.12 10.16 21.25
C ALA A 155 31.42 9.28 20.18
N PRO A 156 30.80 8.15 20.56
CA PRO A 156 30.22 7.23 19.61
C PRO A 156 29.08 7.87 18.83
N THR A 157 29.26 7.99 17.52
CA THR A 157 28.16 8.36 16.62
C THR A 157 27.29 7.12 16.40
N PRO A 158 25.97 7.19 16.65
CA PRO A 158 25.09 6.07 16.34
C PRO A 158 25.19 5.73 14.86
N LEU A 159 25.24 4.44 14.52
CA LEU A 159 25.27 4.01 13.12
C LEU A 159 23.87 4.00 12.49
N PHE A 160 22.83 3.88 13.30
CA PHE A 160 21.46 3.73 12.85
C PHE A 160 20.56 4.81 13.46
N GLU A 161 19.56 5.20 12.69
CA GLU A 161 18.42 5.99 13.14
C GLU A 161 17.48 5.04 13.90
N ASP A 162 17.06 5.44 15.10
CA ASP A 162 16.07 4.72 15.89
C ASP A 162 14.74 5.48 15.89
N ALA A 163 13.65 4.77 15.62
CA ALA A 163 12.31 5.31 15.70
C ALA A 163 11.77 5.32 17.15
N SER A 164 12.38 4.53 18.03
CA SER A 164 11.98 4.39 19.42
C SER A 164 12.91 5.19 20.33
N LEU A 165 12.37 6.25 20.94
CA LEU A 165 13.20 7.22 21.67
C LEU A 165 13.67 6.74 23.05
N ASP A 166 12.94 5.83 23.70
CA ASP A 166 13.12 5.57 25.13
C ASP A 166 13.36 4.10 25.50
N ARG A 167 13.00 3.13 24.64
CA ARG A 167 13.15 1.69 24.90
C ARG A 167 12.96 0.83 23.66
N ALA A 168 13.65 -0.31 23.64
CA ALA A 168 13.41 -1.37 22.68
C ALA A 168 12.06 -2.09 22.92
N ALA A 169 11.45 -2.52 21.82
CA ALA A 169 10.36 -3.49 21.85
C ALA A 169 10.82 -4.83 22.48
N PRO A 170 9.92 -5.53 23.20
CA PRO A 170 10.29 -6.78 23.84
C PRO A 170 10.43 -7.93 22.82
N LEU A 171 11.31 -8.87 23.12
CA LEU A 171 11.43 -10.13 22.38
C LEU A 171 10.26 -11.04 22.76
N THR A 172 9.53 -11.49 21.76
CA THR A 172 8.39 -12.40 21.91
C THR A 172 8.73 -13.75 21.32
N LEU A 173 8.33 -14.82 22.00
CA LEU A 173 8.42 -16.17 21.45
C LEU A 173 7.30 -16.35 20.43
N VAL A 174 7.63 -16.72 19.19
CA VAL A 174 6.66 -16.85 18.10
C VAL A 174 5.72 -18.04 18.33
N GLY A 175 6.23 -19.11 18.95
CA GLY A 175 5.44 -20.28 19.32
C GLY A 175 6.11 -21.07 20.45
N GLN A 176 5.29 -21.60 21.36
CA GLN A 176 5.75 -22.43 22.47
C GLN A 176 5.95 -23.89 22.06
N GLU A 177 5.43 -24.32 20.90
CA GLU A 177 5.61 -25.67 20.40
C GLU A 177 6.57 -25.67 19.20
N VAL A 178 7.60 -26.50 19.28
CA VAL A 178 8.67 -26.57 18.28
C VAL A 178 8.95 -28.04 17.97
N ALA A 179 9.18 -28.40 16.71
CA ALA A 179 9.66 -29.74 16.39
C ALA A 179 11.15 -29.91 16.67
N THR A 180 11.57 -31.16 16.87
CA THR A 180 13.00 -31.54 17.07
C THR A 180 14.00 -30.95 16.07
N ASN A 181 13.60 -30.61 14.85
CA ASN A 181 14.43 -30.04 13.78
C ASN A 181 14.15 -28.57 13.46
N ALA A 182 13.07 -28.01 14.01
CA ALA A 182 12.66 -26.62 13.79
C ALA A 182 13.48 -25.67 14.70
N PRO A 183 13.80 -24.46 14.23
CA PRO A 183 14.42 -23.45 15.08
C PRO A 183 13.40 -22.93 16.11
N ILE A 184 13.90 -22.46 17.25
CA ILE A 184 13.10 -21.63 18.16
C ILE A 184 13.13 -20.22 17.59
N LEU A 185 11.96 -19.60 17.40
CA LEU A 185 11.83 -18.28 16.78
C LEU A 185 11.49 -17.20 17.80
N LEU A 186 12.27 -16.12 17.81
CA LEU A 186 11.94 -14.90 18.56
C LEU A 186 11.66 -13.75 17.60
N ALA A 187 10.58 -13.02 17.83
CA ALA A 187 10.22 -11.83 17.08
C ALA A 187 10.41 -10.57 17.93
N CYS A 188 10.88 -9.51 17.28
CA CYS A 188 10.90 -8.15 17.81
C CYS A 188 10.04 -7.27 16.88
N ALA A 189 9.20 -6.40 17.45
CA ALA A 189 8.42 -5.44 16.66
C ALA A 189 9.26 -4.29 16.08
N GLU A 190 10.54 -4.22 16.49
CA GLU A 190 11.51 -3.24 16.03
C GLU A 190 12.73 -3.94 15.39
N PRO A 191 13.44 -3.26 14.48
CA PRO A 191 14.69 -3.77 13.94
C PRO A 191 15.75 -3.94 15.03
N LEU A 192 16.58 -4.97 14.89
CA LEU A 192 17.68 -5.28 15.82
C LEU A 192 19.02 -4.85 15.23
N ASP A 193 19.97 -4.45 16.08
CA ASP A 193 21.37 -4.25 15.64
C ASP A 193 22.01 -5.63 15.42
N PRO A 194 22.41 -5.98 14.17
CA PRO A 194 23.00 -7.28 13.87
C PRO A 194 24.29 -7.57 14.65
N ARG A 195 25.03 -6.52 15.05
CA ARG A 195 26.26 -6.64 15.85
C ARG A 195 25.98 -7.11 17.27
N SER A 196 24.76 -6.88 17.75
CA SER A 196 24.29 -7.25 19.07
C SER A 196 23.77 -8.70 19.14
N VAL A 197 23.57 -9.33 17.98
CA VAL A 197 22.99 -10.67 17.86
C VAL A 197 24.05 -11.72 18.15
N THR A 198 24.14 -12.09 19.43
CA THR A 198 25.01 -13.18 19.92
C THR A 198 24.22 -14.12 20.83
N ALA A 199 24.76 -15.32 21.08
CA ALA A 199 24.19 -16.26 22.04
C ALA A 199 24.45 -15.86 23.51
N GLN A 200 25.19 -14.78 23.77
CA GLN A 200 25.56 -14.38 25.13
C GLN A 200 24.30 -14.04 25.95
N GLY A 201 24.18 -14.64 27.13
CA GLY A 201 23.04 -14.42 28.03
C GLY A 201 21.76 -15.14 27.59
N ILE A 202 21.82 -15.98 26.56
CA ILE A 202 20.71 -16.81 26.08
C ILE A 202 21.03 -18.26 26.41
N GLU A 203 20.19 -18.87 27.24
CA GLU A 203 20.36 -20.25 27.68
C GLU A 203 19.08 -21.03 27.40
N LEU A 204 19.21 -22.15 26.70
CA LEU A 204 18.14 -23.11 26.55
C LEU A 204 18.43 -24.27 27.51
N ARG A 205 17.49 -24.67 28.36
CA ARG A 205 17.69 -25.81 29.25
C ARG A 205 16.60 -26.84 29.09
N PHE A 206 17.00 -28.11 29.06
CA PHE A 206 16.13 -29.27 28.90
C PHE A 206 15.76 -29.87 30.25
N PHE A 207 14.46 -30.09 30.49
CA PHE A 207 13.92 -30.65 31.72
C PHE A 207 13.47 -32.11 31.57
N GLY A 208 13.56 -32.68 30.36
CA GLY A 208 13.09 -34.03 30.07
C GLY A 208 11.65 -34.09 29.57
N PRO A 209 11.18 -35.27 29.13
CA PRO A 209 9.80 -35.49 28.74
C PRO A 209 8.88 -35.59 29.96
N GLY A 210 7.83 -34.77 30.02
CA GLY A 210 6.78 -34.88 31.03
C GLY A 210 7.19 -34.46 32.45
N ALA A 211 8.19 -33.58 32.59
CA ALA A 211 8.56 -33.00 33.88
C ALA A 211 7.38 -32.19 34.45
N ARG A 212 6.61 -32.79 35.36
CA ARG A 212 5.77 -32.01 36.28
C ARG A 212 6.70 -31.26 37.23
N ALA A 213 6.31 -30.05 37.62
CA ALA A 213 7.04 -29.12 38.48
C ALA A 213 7.49 -29.67 39.86
N ASP A 214 7.22 -30.93 40.17
CA ASP A 214 7.26 -31.52 41.50
C ASP A 214 8.45 -32.47 41.71
N VAL A 215 9.27 -32.76 40.68
CA VAL A 215 10.50 -33.56 40.82
C VAL A 215 11.69 -32.78 40.24
N PRO A 216 12.68 -32.38 41.07
CA PRO A 216 13.82 -31.59 40.60
C PRO A 216 14.82 -32.49 39.86
N ALA A 217 14.61 -32.68 38.56
CA ALA A 217 15.68 -33.07 37.66
C ALA A 217 16.57 -31.83 37.40
N GLU A 218 17.88 -31.95 37.59
CA GLU A 218 18.79 -30.85 37.22
C GLU A 218 18.69 -30.61 35.71
N PRO A 219 18.31 -29.40 35.27
CA PRO A 219 18.06 -29.16 33.85
C PRO A 219 19.37 -29.16 33.07
N ARG A 220 19.39 -29.88 31.95
CA ARG A 220 20.58 -29.98 31.09
C ARG A 220 20.70 -28.72 30.22
N PRO A 221 21.79 -27.94 30.31
CA PRO A 221 21.98 -26.78 29.45
C PRO A 221 22.25 -27.22 28.00
N ILE A 222 21.67 -26.48 27.06
CA ILE A 222 21.85 -26.64 25.61
C ILE A 222 22.44 -25.34 25.09
N GLU A 223 23.64 -25.42 24.53
CA GLU A 223 24.23 -24.30 23.82
C GLU A 223 23.40 -24.00 22.56
N VAL A 224 23.13 -22.72 22.33
CA VAL A 224 22.39 -22.27 21.15
C VAL A 224 23.25 -21.35 20.28
N GLU A 225 23.03 -21.43 18.99
CA GLU A 225 23.46 -20.45 18.00
C GLU A 225 22.26 -19.57 17.66
N VAL A 226 22.50 -18.27 17.55
CA VAL A 226 21.47 -17.27 17.30
C VAL A 226 21.79 -16.57 15.99
N ARG A 227 20.78 -16.44 15.13
CA ARG A 227 20.93 -15.75 13.84
C ARG A 227 19.76 -14.82 13.58
N LEU A 228 20.07 -13.62 13.13
CA LEU A 228 19.10 -12.70 12.58
C LEU A 228 18.77 -13.10 11.14
N THR A 229 17.53 -13.50 10.89
CA THR A 229 17.10 -13.98 9.56
C THR A 229 16.22 -12.99 8.82
N ARG A 230 15.62 -12.06 9.56
CA ARG A 230 14.89 -10.93 9.00
C ARG A 230 15.15 -9.70 9.84
N ASN A 231 15.38 -8.57 9.18
CA ASN A 231 15.50 -7.27 9.80
C ASN A 231 14.91 -6.24 8.84
N SER A 232 13.99 -5.42 9.33
CA SER A 232 13.28 -4.43 8.54
C SER A 232 12.81 -3.30 9.45
N PRO A 233 12.42 -2.13 8.89
CA PRO A 233 11.88 -1.04 9.71
C PRO A 233 10.69 -1.44 10.59
N ASN A 234 9.97 -2.50 10.22
CA ASN A 234 8.77 -2.97 10.91
C ASN A 234 9.02 -4.18 11.85
N GLY A 235 10.29 -4.52 12.11
CA GLY A 235 10.63 -5.60 13.03
C GLY A 235 11.71 -6.56 12.54
N ALA A 236 12.05 -7.48 13.43
CA ALA A 236 13.12 -8.45 13.28
C ALA A 236 12.70 -9.87 13.69
N LEU A 237 13.36 -10.87 13.12
CA LEU A 237 13.18 -12.28 13.45
C LEU A 237 14.53 -12.93 13.73
N LEU A 238 14.63 -13.57 14.90
CA LEU A 238 15.78 -14.36 15.34
C LEU A 238 15.45 -15.85 15.27
N GLU A 239 16.39 -16.62 14.73
CA GLU A 239 16.41 -18.07 14.81
C GLU A 239 17.40 -18.52 15.88
N LEU A 240 16.94 -19.38 16.79
CA LEU A 240 17.78 -20.06 17.79
C LEU A 240 17.83 -21.54 17.43
N ARG A 241 19.03 -22.09 17.30
CA ARG A 241 19.27 -23.51 17.01
C ARG A 241 20.25 -24.12 18.01
N PRO A 242 20.15 -25.40 18.35
CA PRO A 242 21.16 -26.06 19.17
C PRO A 242 22.49 -26.11 18.44
N ARG A 243 23.56 -25.77 19.13
CA ARG A 243 24.91 -25.86 18.60
C ARG A 243 25.33 -27.34 18.49
N ALA A 244 25.79 -27.76 17.32
CA ALA A 244 26.33 -29.10 17.16
C ALA A 244 27.68 -29.23 17.89
N ALA A 245 27.85 -30.27 18.69
CA ALA A 245 29.13 -30.55 19.35
C ALA A 245 30.20 -30.89 18.28
N GLY A 246 31.13 -29.95 18.02
CA GLY A 246 32.33 -30.19 17.19
C GLY A 246 32.38 -29.56 15.79
N GLY A 247 31.45 -28.68 15.41
CA GLY A 247 31.48 -27.97 14.11
C GLY A 247 32.21 -26.64 14.17
N ALA A 248 33.29 -26.48 13.40
CA ALA A 248 33.97 -25.20 13.21
C ALA A 248 33.05 -24.20 12.48
N SER A 249 33.22 -22.91 12.80
CA SER A 249 32.50 -21.77 12.23
C SER A 249 32.50 -21.80 10.70
N GLY A 250 31.36 -22.09 10.11
CA GLY A 250 31.11 -22.08 8.67
C GLY A 250 29.66 -21.68 8.42
N THR A 251 29.40 -20.99 7.32
CA THR A 251 28.22 -20.18 7.00
C THR A 251 26.88 -20.94 6.84
N GLU A 252 26.77 -22.18 7.29
CA GLU A 252 25.54 -22.98 7.31
C GLU A 252 25.26 -23.58 8.69
N LEU A 253 24.14 -23.18 9.30
CA LEU A 253 23.66 -23.71 10.59
C LEU A 253 23.09 -25.13 10.40
N THR A 254 23.95 -26.16 10.37
CA THR A 254 23.53 -27.54 10.61
C THR A 254 23.47 -27.79 12.12
N GLY A 255 22.42 -27.27 12.77
CA GLY A 255 22.21 -27.45 14.21
C GLY A 255 21.91 -28.90 14.59
N ALA A 256 22.30 -29.30 15.80
CA ALA A 256 21.90 -30.57 16.38
C ALA A 256 20.37 -30.60 16.59
N ARG A 257 19.76 -31.80 16.54
CA ARG A 257 18.32 -31.96 16.81
C ARG A 257 18.05 -31.82 18.30
N LEU A 258 16.96 -31.14 18.67
CA LEU A 258 16.45 -31.11 20.03
C LEU A 258 15.80 -32.47 20.36
N GLU A 259 16.01 -32.96 21.57
CA GLU A 259 15.27 -34.11 22.09
C GLU A 259 13.82 -33.71 22.40
N PRO A 260 12.82 -34.58 22.21
CA PRO A 260 11.46 -34.31 22.64
C PRO A 260 11.37 -34.10 24.15
N GLY A 261 10.61 -33.10 24.58
CA GLY A 261 10.32 -32.81 25.97
C GLY A 261 10.20 -31.32 26.24
N GLU A 262 10.25 -30.96 27.51
CA GLU A 262 10.11 -29.57 27.94
C GLU A 262 11.46 -28.87 28.04
N TYR A 263 11.50 -27.69 27.43
CA TYR A 263 12.62 -26.79 27.49
C TYR A 263 12.15 -25.47 28.06
N HIS A 264 13.07 -24.74 28.67
CA HIS A 264 12.83 -23.37 29.06
C HIS A 264 13.91 -22.51 28.44
N LEU A 265 13.49 -21.39 27.88
CA LEU A 265 14.34 -20.36 27.31
C LEU A 265 14.57 -19.27 28.34
N TRP A 266 15.83 -19.09 28.74
CA TRP A 266 16.31 -17.98 29.54
C TRP A 266 16.96 -16.95 28.62
N ILE A 267 16.60 -15.69 28.80
CA ILE A 267 17.34 -14.55 28.28
C ILE A 267 17.61 -13.65 29.48
N ASP A 268 18.84 -13.69 29.98
CA ASP A 268 19.27 -12.88 31.12
C ASP A 268 19.45 -11.42 30.67
N PRO A 269 18.63 -10.48 31.15
CA PRO A 269 18.73 -9.07 30.74
C PRO A 269 20.07 -8.41 31.10
N ALA A 270 20.78 -8.93 32.10
CA ALA A 270 22.07 -8.39 32.53
C ALA A 270 23.23 -8.88 31.66
N ARG A 271 23.09 -10.06 31.03
CA ARG A 271 24.13 -10.68 30.19
C ARG A 271 23.82 -10.60 28.70
N SER A 272 22.56 -10.52 28.32
CA SER A 272 22.13 -10.45 26.92
C SER A 272 22.68 -9.20 26.24
N THR A 273 23.23 -9.41 25.06
CA THR A 273 23.74 -8.32 24.22
C THR A 273 22.72 -7.82 23.21
N LEU A 274 21.57 -8.48 23.06
CA LEU A 274 20.55 -8.09 22.08
C LEU A 274 20.05 -6.66 22.31
N SER A 275 20.14 -5.85 21.26
CA SER A 275 19.64 -4.48 21.25
C SER A 275 18.95 -4.14 19.94
N ASP A 276 18.07 -3.15 20.01
CA ASP A 276 17.54 -2.47 18.83
C ASP A 276 18.64 -1.66 18.12
N LEU A 277 18.24 -0.97 17.05
CA LEU A 277 19.15 -0.09 16.29
C LEU A 277 19.62 1.14 17.08
N GLY A 278 18.87 1.63 18.08
CA GLY A 278 19.27 2.72 18.96
C GLY A 278 20.18 2.30 20.12
N GLY A 279 20.39 1.00 20.30
CA GLY A 279 21.24 0.44 21.35
C GLY A 279 20.49 0.16 22.66
N HIS A 280 19.16 0.26 22.69
CA HIS A 280 18.37 -0.15 23.84
C HIS A 280 18.32 -1.67 23.93
N ARG A 281 18.47 -2.21 25.13
CA ARG A 281 18.44 -3.67 25.36
C ARG A 281 17.03 -4.23 25.14
N CYS A 282 16.92 -5.20 24.23
CA CYS A 282 15.67 -5.92 24.00
C CYS A 282 15.43 -6.91 25.15
N ARG A 283 14.38 -6.67 25.94
CA ARG A 283 14.01 -7.55 27.04
C ARG A 283 13.00 -8.60 26.57
N PRO A 284 13.07 -9.85 27.04
CA PRO A 284 12.03 -10.82 26.74
C PRO A 284 10.68 -10.44 27.36
N ALA A 285 9.60 -10.63 26.61
CA ALA A 285 8.24 -10.26 27.01
C ALA A 285 7.76 -11.02 28.27
N TRP A 286 8.23 -12.25 28.48
CA TRP A 286 7.82 -13.07 29.62
C TRP A 286 8.29 -12.51 30.98
N LEU A 287 9.33 -11.66 31.02
CA LEU A 287 9.73 -10.98 32.26
C LEU A 287 8.68 -9.97 32.72
N ALA A 288 7.96 -9.33 31.79
CA ALA A 288 6.86 -8.42 32.14
C ALA A 288 5.68 -9.18 32.77
N LEU A 289 5.59 -10.49 32.54
CA LEU A 289 4.60 -11.40 33.15
C LEU A 289 5.09 -12.01 34.46
N GLY A 290 6.25 -11.57 34.98
CA GLY A 290 6.85 -12.12 36.21
C GLY A 290 7.46 -13.52 36.04
N ALA A 291 7.56 -14.03 34.81
CA ALA A 291 8.18 -15.32 34.54
C ALA A 291 9.67 -15.14 34.22
N PRO A 292 10.59 -15.91 34.83
CA PRO A 292 12.03 -15.82 34.52
C PRO A 292 12.38 -16.45 33.16
N THR A 293 11.48 -17.25 32.58
CA THR A 293 11.68 -18.05 31.36
C THR A 293 10.43 -18.13 30.52
N ALA A 294 10.61 -18.43 29.24
CA ALA A 294 9.55 -18.93 28.37
C ALA A 294 9.62 -20.46 28.23
N PRO A 295 8.52 -21.20 28.48
CA PRO A 295 8.47 -22.63 28.17
C PRO A 295 8.48 -22.85 26.64
N VAL A 296 9.19 -23.88 26.21
CA VAL A 296 9.28 -24.36 24.84
C VAL A 296 9.10 -25.88 24.87
N HIS A 297 7.97 -26.35 24.37
CA HIS A 297 7.66 -27.76 24.25
C HIS A 297 8.20 -28.27 22.92
N VAL A 298 9.29 -29.04 23.00
CA VAL A 298 9.82 -29.70 21.82
C VAL A 298 9.08 -31.01 21.66
N ARG A 299 8.25 -31.09 20.62
CA ARG A 299 7.59 -32.33 20.29
C ARG A 299 8.54 -33.13 19.42
N ARG A 300 8.51 -34.45 19.62
CA ARG A 300 9.05 -35.38 18.63
C ARG A 300 8.42 -34.92 17.32
N ALA A 301 9.22 -34.84 16.27
CA ALA A 301 8.63 -34.94 14.95
C ALA A 301 8.09 -36.36 14.88
N ASP A 302 6.97 -36.62 15.57
CA ASP A 302 6.11 -37.73 15.25
C ASP A 302 5.86 -37.58 13.76
N GLN A 303 5.62 -38.69 13.08
CA GLN A 303 5.39 -38.69 11.63
C GLN A 303 4.14 -37.88 11.20
N GLU A 304 3.56 -37.09 12.11
CA GLU A 304 2.72 -35.93 11.88
C GLU A 304 3.56 -34.67 12.12
N ASN A 305 4.10 -34.11 11.04
CA ASN A 305 4.98 -32.94 10.98
C ASN A 305 4.57 -31.81 11.95
N PRO A 306 5.53 -30.98 12.46
CA PRO A 306 5.18 -29.70 13.07
C PRO A 306 4.33 -28.90 12.09
N VAL A 307 3.09 -28.70 12.47
CA VAL A 307 2.17 -27.91 11.68
C VAL A 307 2.52 -26.44 11.92
N ALA A 308 3.41 -25.89 11.10
CA ALA A 308 3.71 -24.46 11.08
C ALA A 308 2.41 -23.68 10.85
N SER A 309 2.30 -22.49 11.44
CA SER A 309 1.10 -21.67 11.31
C SER A 309 1.39 -20.23 10.92
N TRP A 310 0.40 -19.61 10.30
CA TRP A 310 0.38 -18.21 9.92
C TRP A 310 -0.98 -17.62 10.23
N ARG A 311 -0.99 -16.42 10.80
CA ARG A 311 -2.19 -15.69 11.20
C ARG A 311 -2.31 -14.40 10.42
N ALA A 312 -3.43 -14.23 9.72
CA ALA A 312 -3.85 -13.00 9.09
C ALA A 312 -4.74 -12.22 10.06
N SER A 313 -4.22 -11.17 10.68
CA SER A 313 -4.97 -10.30 11.60
C SER A 313 -5.55 -9.05 10.93
N PHE A 314 -5.39 -8.89 9.61
CA PHE A 314 -5.91 -7.78 8.80
C PHE A 314 -5.53 -6.36 9.27
N LEU A 315 -4.50 -6.24 10.12
CA LEU A 315 -3.93 -4.96 10.55
C LEU A 315 -3.00 -4.35 9.49
N ASP A 316 -2.58 -5.15 8.51
CA ASP A 316 -1.68 -4.76 7.43
C ASP A 316 -2.36 -4.93 6.06
N ALA A 317 -2.75 -3.83 5.44
CA ALA A 317 -3.35 -3.79 4.11
C ALA A 317 -2.36 -4.21 3.00
N ALA A 318 -1.04 -4.26 3.25
CA ALA A 318 -0.08 -4.81 2.29
C ALA A 318 -0.27 -6.30 2.05
N GLN A 319 -0.95 -7.00 2.99
CA GLN A 319 -1.34 -8.41 2.82
C GLN A 319 -2.54 -8.59 1.89
N ARG A 320 -3.15 -7.51 1.39
CA ARG A 320 -4.25 -7.56 0.42
C ARG A 320 -3.70 -7.66 -1.00
N SER A 321 -4.20 -8.61 -1.78
CA SER A 321 -3.91 -8.70 -3.21
C SER A 321 -4.64 -7.60 -3.97
N PRO A 322 -4.02 -6.98 -4.99
CA PRO A 322 -4.70 -6.01 -5.83
C PRO A 322 -5.62 -6.65 -6.89
N LYS A 323 -5.64 -7.98 -6.98
CA LYS A 323 -6.40 -8.72 -7.99
C LYS A 323 -7.90 -8.55 -7.77
N ALA A 324 -8.64 -8.31 -8.86
CA ALA A 324 -10.10 -8.40 -8.83
C ALA A 324 -10.56 -9.82 -8.52
N VAL A 325 -11.64 -9.96 -7.78
CA VAL A 325 -12.35 -11.24 -7.65
C VAL A 325 -13.46 -11.25 -8.68
N ASP A 326 -13.50 -12.27 -9.52
CA ASP A 326 -14.55 -12.40 -10.53
C ASP A 326 -15.87 -12.89 -9.90
N GLY A 327 -16.99 -12.47 -10.49
CA GLY A 327 -18.33 -12.91 -10.08
C GLY A 327 -18.84 -12.32 -8.77
N VAL A 328 -18.30 -11.19 -8.30
CA VAL A 328 -18.76 -10.47 -7.11
C VAL A 328 -19.18 -9.04 -7.46
N ASP A 329 -20.03 -8.44 -6.62
CA ASP A 329 -20.53 -7.07 -6.79
C ASP A 329 -19.45 -6.03 -6.47
N GLY A 330 -18.48 -6.37 -5.61
CA GLY A 330 -17.39 -5.47 -5.28
C GLY A 330 -16.28 -6.09 -4.43
N THR A 331 -15.28 -5.25 -4.15
CA THR A 331 -14.11 -5.59 -3.35
C THR A 331 -14.41 -5.31 -1.88
N ALA A 332 -14.25 -6.31 -1.02
CA ALA A 332 -14.47 -6.13 0.42
C ALA A 332 -13.48 -5.12 1.01
N HIS A 333 -13.92 -4.37 2.02
CA HIS A 333 -13.09 -3.37 2.68
C HIS A 333 -12.10 -4.05 3.62
N TRP A 334 -10.81 -3.86 3.34
CA TRP A 334 -9.70 -4.31 4.18
C TRP A 334 -8.81 -3.08 4.40
N ALA A 335 -9.09 -2.38 5.50
CA ALA A 335 -8.25 -1.31 6.01
C ALA A 335 -7.62 -1.80 7.33
N ASN A 336 -6.51 -1.18 7.76
CA ASN A 336 -5.69 -1.51 8.94
C ASN A 336 -6.43 -1.38 10.30
N ARG A 337 -7.65 -1.89 10.40
CA ARG A 337 -8.55 -1.89 11.56
C ARG A 337 -8.71 -3.29 12.16
N GLY A 338 -7.99 -4.28 11.61
CA GLY A 338 -8.03 -5.65 12.09
C GLY A 338 -9.25 -6.44 11.66
N GLN A 339 -9.91 -6.01 10.58
CA GLN A 339 -11.12 -6.65 10.07
C GLN A 339 -11.25 -6.45 8.55
N VAL A 340 -11.76 -7.48 7.88
CA VAL A 340 -12.30 -7.40 6.51
C VAL A 340 -13.83 -7.35 6.60
N SER A 341 -14.45 -6.30 6.06
CA SER A 341 -15.90 -6.07 6.18
C SER A 341 -16.51 -5.46 4.90
N ILE A 342 -17.84 -5.33 4.87
CA ILE A 342 -18.55 -4.61 3.81
C ILE A 342 -18.64 -3.13 4.19
N ARG A 343 -18.19 -2.26 3.29
CA ARG A 343 -18.37 -0.81 3.39
C ARG A 343 -19.38 -0.37 2.36
N PHE A 344 -20.43 0.32 2.78
CA PHE A 344 -21.53 0.70 1.89
C PHE A 344 -21.84 2.21 2.04
N PRO A 345 -21.70 3.01 0.97
CA PRO A 345 -22.14 4.40 0.98
C PRO A 345 -23.67 4.46 1.08
N LEU A 346 -24.21 5.16 2.07
CA LEU A 346 -25.64 5.46 2.14
C LEU A 346 -26.15 6.10 0.84
N ALA A 347 -25.30 6.90 0.19
CA ALA A 347 -25.55 7.52 -1.10
C ALA A 347 -25.66 6.53 -2.29
N ALA A 348 -25.45 5.22 -2.12
CA ALA A 348 -25.68 4.22 -3.17
C ALA A 348 -27.17 3.99 -3.48
N GLY A 349 -28.07 4.63 -2.72
CA GLY A 349 -29.50 4.70 -3.01
C GLY A 349 -30.29 3.52 -2.46
N ASP A 350 -31.57 3.49 -2.79
CA ASP A 350 -32.59 2.58 -2.25
C ASP A 350 -32.98 1.44 -3.22
N GLY A 351 -32.30 1.37 -4.36
CA GLY A 351 -32.51 0.33 -5.37
C GLY A 351 -33.89 0.35 -6.02
N SER A 352 -34.65 1.46 -5.91
CA SER A 352 -36.03 1.57 -6.40
C SER A 352 -36.20 1.34 -7.90
N ALA A 353 -35.14 1.53 -8.70
CA ALA A 353 -35.14 1.26 -10.13
C ALA A 353 -34.85 -0.21 -10.50
N GLY A 354 -34.49 -1.07 -9.54
CA GLY A 354 -34.07 -2.45 -9.83
C GLY A 354 -32.79 -2.50 -10.65
N GLU A 355 -32.56 -3.60 -11.37
CA GLU A 355 -31.42 -3.73 -12.28
C GLU A 355 -31.64 -2.85 -13.52
N GLN A 356 -30.61 -2.09 -13.92
CA GLN A 356 -30.70 -1.12 -15.02
C GLN A 356 -29.60 -1.37 -16.04
N GLN A 357 -29.98 -1.41 -17.32
CA GLN A 357 -29.07 -1.36 -18.46
C GLN A 357 -29.37 -0.09 -19.26
N LEU A 358 -28.51 0.92 -19.11
CA LEU A 358 -28.71 2.24 -19.70
C LEU A 358 -27.96 2.36 -21.02
N ALA A 359 -28.65 2.77 -22.08
CA ALA A 359 -28.09 3.01 -23.40
C ALA A 359 -28.88 4.11 -24.14
N GLY A 360 -28.26 4.74 -25.13
CA GLY A 360 -28.86 5.82 -25.89
C GLY A 360 -28.90 7.12 -25.10
N ARG A 361 -30.07 7.53 -24.62
CA ARG A 361 -30.29 8.81 -23.95
C ARG A 361 -31.01 8.60 -22.62
N GLU A 362 -30.57 9.31 -21.58
CA GLU A 362 -31.15 9.24 -20.23
C GLU A 362 -31.47 10.65 -19.72
N ASP A 363 -32.73 10.87 -19.34
CA ASP A 363 -33.26 12.15 -18.87
C ASP A 363 -33.37 12.23 -17.33
N ARG A 364 -33.35 11.09 -16.63
CA ARG A 364 -33.35 11.07 -15.17
C ARG A 364 -32.05 11.67 -14.62
N THR A 365 -32.20 12.57 -13.65
CA THR A 365 -31.07 13.20 -12.97
C THR A 365 -30.59 12.42 -11.76
N ASP A 366 -31.40 11.53 -11.20
CA ASP A 366 -30.99 10.65 -10.10
C ASP A 366 -31.54 9.24 -10.34
N VAL A 367 -30.64 8.26 -10.49
CA VAL A 367 -30.98 6.86 -10.76
C VAL A 367 -30.57 6.03 -9.56
N HIS A 368 -31.53 5.31 -8.97
CA HIS A 368 -31.34 4.45 -7.81
C HIS A 368 -31.47 2.96 -8.18
N ALA A 369 -30.44 2.39 -8.80
CA ALA A 369 -30.48 1.00 -9.26
C ALA A 369 -30.00 0.00 -8.19
N THR A 370 -30.40 -1.26 -8.29
CA THR A 370 -29.75 -2.36 -7.56
C THR A 370 -28.41 -2.70 -8.19
N SER A 371 -28.35 -2.77 -9.53
CA SER A 371 -27.12 -2.80 -10.34
C SER A 371 -27.31 -1.96 -11.59
N LEU A 372 -26.24 -1.32 -12.08
CA LEU A 372 -26.30 -0.44 -13.25
C LEU A 372 -25.20 -0.80 -14.24
N GLN A 373 -25.58 -1.00 -15.50
CA GLN A 373 -24.66 -1.27 -16.61
C GLN A 373 -24.87 -0.27 -17.75
N VAL A 374 -23.77 0.21 -18.32
CA VAL A 374 -23.73 1.01 -19.54
C VAL A 374 -22.96 0.21 -20.60
N PRO A 375 -23.62 -0.66 -21.38
CA PRO A 375 -22.97 -1.57 -22.33
C PRO A 375 -22.51 -0.88 -23.62
N GLY A 376 -23.14 0.24 -23.98
CA GLY A 376 -22.91 0.98 -25.22
C GLY A 376 -22.79 2.48 -24.95
N GLU A 377 -23.12 3.31 -25.95
CA GLU A 377 -23.15 4.77 -25.74
C GLU A 377 -24.36 5.18 -24.89
N LEU A 378 -24.14 6.07 -23.94
CA LEU A 378 -25.15 6.68 -23.07
C LEU A 378 -24.90 8.20 -22.98
N GLU A 379 -25.88 9.00 -23.38
CA GLU A 379 -25.90 10.45 -23.24
C GLU A 379 -26.83 10.85 -22.09
N LEU A 380 -26.28 11.49 -21.06
CA LEU A 380 -27.04 12.10 -19.98
C LEU A 380 -27.56 13.47 -20.45
N LEU A 381 -28.88 13.61 -20.56
CA LEU A 381 -29.52 14.77 -21.21
C LEU A 381 -29.60 16.02 -20.35
N ALA A 382 -29.48 15.87 -19.02
CA ALA A 382 -29.51 17.00 -18.11
C ALA A 382 -28.26 17.88 -18.27
N ASP A 383 -28.44 19.00 -18.94
CA ASP A 383 -27.38 19.94 -19.29
C ASP A 383 -27.02 20.93 -18.16
N SER A 384 -27.78 20.87 -17.07
CA SER A 384 -27.61 21.65 -15.85
C SER A 384 -27.91 20.81 -14.61
N GLY A 385 -27.62 21.34 -13.41
CA GLY A 385 -27.85 20.66 -12.13
C GLY A 385 -26.99 19.41 -11.86
N LEU A 386 -27.26 18.78 -10.73
CA LEU A 386 -26.62 17.55 -10.28
C LEU A 386 -27.22 16.36 -11.05
N VAL A 387 -26.36 15.47 -11.55
CA VAL A 387 -26.76 14.17 -12.07
C VAL A 387 -26.04 13.07 -11.29
N VAL A 388 -26.79 12.11 -10.75
CA VAL A 388 -26.26 10.99 -9.98
C VAL A 388 -26.72 9.67 -10.58
N LEU A 389 -25.78 8.80 -10.90
CA LEU A 389 -26.06 7.40 -11.21
C LEU A 389 -25.61 6.55 -10.02
N ARG A 390 -26.56 5.88 -9.37
CA ARG A 390 -26.31 5.08 -8.17
C ARG A 390 -26.65 3.62 -8.44
N ALA A 391 -25.83 2.72 -7.91
CA ALA A 391 -26.10 1.30 -7.85
C ALA A 391 -25.76 0.78 -6.45
N GLN A 392 -26.69 0.03 -5.83
CA GLN A 392 -26.44 -0.61 -4.53
C GLN A 392 -25.32 -1.65 -4.62
N ARG A 393 -25.31 -2.43 -5.69
CA ARG A 393 -24.30 -3.44 -5.98
C ARG A 393 -23.22 -2.84 -6.87
N ARG A 394 -23.07 -3.34 -8.09
CA ARG A 394 -22.04 -2.94 -9.04
C ARG A 394 -22.54 -1.88 -10.03
N LEU A 395 -21.68 -0.91 -10.35
CA LEU A 395 -21.87 0.04 -11.46
C LEU A 395 -20.79 -0.21 -12.51
N GLU A 396 -21.20 -0.59 -13.72
CA GLU A 396 -20.29 -0.91 -14.81
C GLU A 396 -20.52 -0.04 -16.04
N ILE A 397 -19.45 0.55 -16.56
CA ILE A 397 -19.42 1.33 -17.80
C ILE A 397 -18.50 0.62 -18.78
N ALA A 398 -19.07 -0.27 -19.59
CA ALA A 398 -18.35 -0.99 -20.64
C ALA A 398 -18.31 -0.21 -21.96
N GLY A 399 -19.36 0.57 -22.23
CA GLY A 399 -19.46 1.46 -23.39
C GLY A 399 -18.99 2.89 -23.08
N GLU A 400 -19.71 3.90 -23.55
CA GLU A 400 -19.31 5.30 -23.38
C GLU A 400 -20.39 6.12 -22.70
N LEU A 401 -20.09 6.69 -21.54
CA LEU A 401 -20.95 7.65 -20.85
C LEU A 401 -20.55 9.08 -21.23
N ARG A 402 -21.50 9.86 -21.76
CA ARG A 402 -21.31 11.27 -22.11
C ARG A 402 -22.27 12.16 -21.35
N ARG A 403 -21.79 13.36 -20.99
CA ARG A 403 -22.64 14.45 -20.54
C ARG A 403 -22.09 15.79 -20.97
N ALA A 404 -22.88 16.53 -21.75
CA ALA A 404 -22.62 17.93 -22.06
C ALA A 404 -23.37 18.82 -21.06
N CYS A 405 -22.65 19.61 -20.26
CA CYS A 405 -23.26 20.44 -19.23
C CYS A 405 -22.54 21.78 -19.02
N GLY A 406 -23.26 22.75 -18.43
CA GLY A 406 -22.79 24.12 -18.24
C GLY A 406 -23.14 25.04 -19.42
N THR A 407 -22.53 26.23 -19.46
CA THR A 407 -22.81 27.21 -20.51
C THR A 407 -22.31 26.72 -21.88
N PRO A 408 -22.93 27.14 -23.00
CA PRO A 408 -22.54 26.68 -24.34
C PRO A 408 -21.04 26.85 -24.65
N GLU A 409 -20.41 27.90 -24.14
CA GLU A 409 -18.98 28.18 -24.33
C GLU A 409 -18.10 27.18 -23.58
N ARG A 410 -18.62 26.56 -22.51
CA ARG A 410 -17.92 25.57 -21.69
C ARG A 410 -18.17 24.14 -22.15
N ARG A 411 -19.17 23.88 -22.99
CA ARG A 411 -19.46 22.55 -23.52
C ARG A 411 -18.41 22.13 -24.54
N ARG A 412 -18.13 20.83 -24.60
CA ARG A 412 -17.26 20.25 -25.63
C ARG A 412 -17.97 20.27 -26.98
N GLN A 413 -17.26 20.68 -28.02
CA GLN A 413 -17.80 20.68 -29.37
C GLN A 413 -17.72 19.26 -29.98
N PRO A 414 -18.61 18.90 -30.91
CA PRO A 414 -18.54 17.63 -31.61
C PRO A 414 -17.17 17.42 -32.27
N GLY A 415 -16.53 16.28 -32.00
CA GLY A 415 -15.19 15.95 -32.52
C GLY A 415 -14.01 16.66 -31.83
N GLU A 416 -14.28 17.54 -30.86
CA GLU A 416 -13.23 18.22 -30.11
C GLU A 416 -12.54 17.24 -29.14
N THR A 417 -11.20 17.22 -29.18
CA THR A 417 -10.42 16.41 -28.23
C THR A 417 -10.49 17.02 -26.83
N HIS A 418 -10.30 16.19 -25.79
CA HIS A 418 -10.28 16.69 -24.41
C HIS A 418 -9.24 17.80 -24.19
N ALA A 419 -8.04 17.66 -24.77
CA ALA A 419 -6.99 18.66 -24.66
C ALA A 419 -7.38 19.99 -25.32
N ALA A 420 -7.98 19.94 -26.52
CA ALA A 420 -8.45 21.14 -27.21
C ALA A 420 -9.57 21.83 -26.42
N TRP A 421 -10.51 21.05 -25.89
CA TRP A 421 -11.59 21.55 -25.05
C TRP A 421 -11.06 22.23 -23.78
N THR A 422 -10.18 21.55 -23.03
CA THR A 422 -9.57 22.11 -21.81
C THR A 422 -8.81 23.40 -22.11
N GLN A 423 -8.03 23.45 -23.20
CA GLN A 423 -7.29 24.64 -23.62
C GLN A 423 -8.23 25.81 -23.96
N ARG A 424 -9.37 25.54 -24.60
CA ARG A 424 -10.38 26.55 -24.94
C ARG A 424 -11.16 27.06 -23.73
N VAL A 425 -11.46 26.19 -22.77
CA VAL A 425 -12.26 26.55 -21.58
C VAL A 425 -11.42 27.23 -20.49
N ARG A 426 -10.12 26.96 -20.44
CA ARG A 426 -9.17 27.54 -19.46
C ARG A 426 -9.17 29.08 -19.37
N PRO A 427 -9.20 29.85 -20.47
CA PRO A 427 -9.22 31.32 -20.40
C PRO A 427 -10.59 31.92 -20.04
N LEU A 428 -11.67 31.14 -20.04
CA LEU A 428 -13.00 31.66 -19.70
C LEU A 428 -13.06 32.05 -18.21
N PRO A 429 -13.74 33.16 -17.85
CA PRO A 429 -13.88 33.60 -16.46
C PRO A 429 -14.28 32.42 -15.58
N PRO A 430 -13.57 32.13 -14.47
CA PRO A 430 -13.79 30.92 -13.70
C PRO A 430 -15.28 30.79 -13.34
N PRO A 431 -15.84 29.57 -13.32
CA PRO A 431 -17.18 29.41 -12.80
C PRO A 431 -17.26 30.03 -11.39
N ALA A 432 -18.46 30.33 -10.90
CA ALA A 432 -18.64 30.94 -9.57
C ALA A 432 -17.85 30.22 -8.46
N ARG A 433 -17.53 28.94 -8.68
CA ARG A 433 -16.64 28.15 -7.85
C ARG A 433 -15.19 28.08 -8.39
N PRO A 434 -14.18 28.34 -7.56
CA PRO A 434 -12.77 28.17 -7.93
C PRO A 434 -12.45 26.72 -8.26
N GLN A 435 -11.73 26.50 -9.36
CA GLN A 435 -11.28 25.17 -9.78
C GLN A 435 -10.24 24.59 -8.81
N GLY A 436 -10.25 23.28 -8.66
CA GLY A 436 -9.27 22.54 -7.88
C GLY A 436 -9.48 22.53 -6.36
N ARG A 437 -10.49 23.24 -5.86
CA ARG A 437 -10.94 23.14 -4.47
C ARG A 437 -12.26 22.37 -4.42
N PHE A 438 -12.32 21.36 -3.56
CA PHE A 438 -13.58 20.64 -3.31
C PHE A 438 -14.57 21.60 -2.60
N PRO A 439 -15.88 21.59 -2.92
CA PRO A 439 -16.81 22.61 -2.44
C PRO A 439 -17.26 22.36 -1.00
N ALA A 440 -17.19 21.12 -0.55
CA ALA A 440 -17.63 20.74 0.78
C ALA A 440 -16.57 21.11 1.83
N PRO A 441 -16.99 21.49 3.04
CA PRO A 441 -16.07 21.69 4.15
C PRO A 441 -15.35 20.38 4.48
N ASP A 442 -14.13 20.49 5.02
CA ASP A 442 -13.39 19.33 5.49
C ASP A 442 -14.21 18.57 6.53
N GLY A 443 -14.34 17.26 6.35
CA GLY A 443 -15.14 16.43 7.26
C GLY A 443 -16.61 16.23 6.85
N ALA A 444 -17.09 16.85 5.78
CA ALA A 444 -18.43 16.60 5.28
C ALA A 444 -18.63 15.14 4.85
N THR A 445 -19.85 14.62 5.04
CA THR A 445 -20.22 13.31 4.51
C THR A 445 -20.61 13.39 3.04
N LEU A 446 -20.57 12.26 2.33
CA LEU A 446 -21.00 12.18 0.94
C LEU A 446 -22.45 12.62 0.78
N THR A 447 -23.35 12.16 1.65
CA THR A 447 -24.77 12.54 1.60
C THR A 447 -24.96 14.05 1.81
N GLN A 448 -24.22 14.66 2.75
CA GLN A 448 -24.26 16.11 2.97
C GLN A 448 -23.79 16.90 1.73
N PHE A 449 -22.72 16.44 1.09
CA PHE A 449 -22.22 17.05 -0.14
C PHE A 449 -23.26 16.96 -1.28
N LEU A 450 -23.88 15.80 -1.50
CA LEU A 450 -24.87 15.64 -2.56
C LEU A 450 -26.08 16.56 -2.35
N ALA A 451 -26.61 16.62 -1.12
CA ALA A 451 -27.70 17.53 -0.78
C ALA A 451 -27.32 19.02 -1.01
N SER A 452 -26.09 19.40 -0.64
CA SER A 452 -25.59 20.76 -0.88
C SER A 452 -25.40 21.06 -2.37
N ALA A 453 -24.89 20.12 -3.16
CA ALA A 453 -24.65 20.28 -4.59
C ALA A 453 -25.98 20.39 -5.37
N GLU A 454 -26.99 19.62 -4.96
CA GLU A 454 -28.35 19.70 -5.49
C GLU A 454 -28.99 21.06 -5.18
N ALA A 455 -28.95 21.50 -3.91
CA ALA A 455 -29.51 22.78 -3.50
C ALA A 455 -28.85 23.98 -4.20
N ALA A 456 -27.55 23.87 -4.52
CA ALA A 456 -26.80 24.90 -5.26
C ALA A 456 -26.94 24.78 -6.79
N ALA A 457 -27.69 23.79 -7.30
CA ALA A 457 -27.83 23.48 -8.72
C ALA A 457 -26.47 23.32 -9.45
N GLU A 458 -25.46 22.78 -8.76
CA GLU A 458 -24.12 22.60 -9.33
C GLU A 458 -24.12 21.51 -10.41
N HIS A 459 -23.38 21.74 -11.50
CA HIS A 459 -23.33 20.85 -12.68
C HIS A 459 -22.52 19.55 -12.47
N TRP A 460 -22.59 18.94 -11.29
CA TRP A 460 -21.86 17.72 -10.97
C TRP A 460 -22.44 16.51 -11.68
N THR A 461 -21.56 15.63 -12.11
CA THR A 461 -21.91 14.24 -12.41
C THR A 461 -21.30 13.37 -11.33
N VAL A 462 -22.10 12.49 -10.72
CA VAL A 462 -21.64 11.63 -9.64
C VAL A 462 -22.00 10.19 -9.96
N LEU A 463 -21.01 9.31 -9.89
CA LEU A 463 -21.17 7.87 -10.07
C LEU A 463 -20.95 7.19 -8.71
N VAL A 464 -21.98 6.51 -8.19
CA VAL A 464 -21.93 5.87 -6.88
C VAL A 464 -22.21 4.37 -7.01
N ALA A 465 -21.27 3.53 -6.61
CA ALA A 465 -21.48 2.10 -6.44
C ALA A 465 -21.38 1.72 -4.96
N GLY A 466 -22.30 0.91 -4.46
CA GLY A 466 -22.13 0.29 -3.14
C GLY A 466 -21.02 -0.76 -3.15
N GLY A 467 -20.87 -1.51 -4.24
CA GLY A 467 -19.77 -2.43 -4.52
C GLY A 467 -18.63 -1.75 -5.29
N ASP A 468 -18.19 -2.37 -6.38
CA ASP A 468 -17.18 -1.81 -7.28
C ASP A 468 -17.80 -0.89 -8.34
N LEU A 469 -17.06 0.16 -8.69
CA LEU A 469 -17.30 1.00 -9.85
C LEU A 469 -16.29 0.64 -10.93
N VAL A 470 -16.75 0.07 -12.04
CA VAL A 470 -15.89 -0.44 -13.11
C VAL A 470 -16.11 0.37 -14.39
N ILE A 471 -15.04 0.97 -14.90
CA ILE A 471 -15.03 1.76 -16.13
C ILE A 471 -14.12 1.07 -17.13
N GLY A 472 -14.69 0.13 -17.91
CA GLY A 472 -14.02 -0.58 -18.99
C GLY A 472 -13.95 0.24 -20.28
N GLY A 473 -15.02 0.99 -20.57
CA GLY A 473 -15.10 1.90 -21.70
C GLY A 473 -14.74 3.34 -21.32
N ALA A 474 -15.49 4.33 -21.78
CA ALA A 474 -15.15 5.74 -21.64
C ALA A 474 -16.17 6.53 -20.80
N VAL A 475 -15.68 7.53 -20.06
CA VAL A 475 -16.50 8.54 -19.38
C VAL A 475 -16.06 9.92 -19.85
N ARG A 476 -16.96 10.71 -20.43
CA ARG A 476 -16.70 12.05 -20.94
C ARG A 476 -17.75 13.05 -20.45
N VAL A 477 -17.35 13.92 -19.53
CA VAL A 477 -18.26 14.85 -18.86
C VAL A 477 -17.72 16.28 -18.95
N ASP A 478 -18.53 17.25 -19.36
CA ASP A 478 -18.06 18.65 -19.46
C ASP A 478 -17.94 19.35 -18.09
N GLY A 479 -18.63 18.82 -17.08
CA GLY A 479 -18.63 19.30 -15.70
C GLY A 479 -17.63 18.60 -14.79
N PRO A 480 -17.65 18.91 -13.47
CA PRO A 480 -16.93 18.13 -12.47
C PRO A 480 -17.57 16.74 -12.30
N LEU A 481 -16.71 15.73 -12.12
CA LEU A 481 -17.07 14.32 -11.97
C LEU A 481 -16.60 13.82 -10.59
N LEU A 482 -17.48 13.16 -9.85
CA LEU A 482 -17.14 12.46 -8.61
C LEU A 482 -17.37 10.96 -8.77
N LEU A 483 -16.34 10.16 -8.49
CA LEU A 483 -16.37 8.70 -8.53
C LEU A 483 -16.37 8.14 -7.10
N VAL A 484 -17.37 7.34 -6.76
CA VAL A 484 -17.55 6.74 -5.44
C VAL A 484 -17.80 5.25 -5.58
N ALA A 485 -17.08 4.46 -4.77
CA ALA A 485 -17.32 3.03 -4.60
C ALA A 485 -17.20 2.66 -3.12
N GLY A 486 -18.10 1.79 -2.63
CA GLY A 486 -17.91 1.13 -1.34
C GLY A 486 -16.71 0.18 -1.38
N GLY A 487 -16.56 -0.54 -2.50
CA GLY A 487 -15.37 -1.30 -2.89
C GLY A 487 -14.33 -0.43 -3.62
N TRP A 488 -13.94 -0.86 -4.82
CA TRP A 488 -12.90 -0.23 -5.64
C TRP A 488 -13.48 0.54 -6.82
N VAL A 489 -12.83 1.66 -7.17
CA VAL A 489 -12.97 2.30 -8.48
C VAL A 489 -11.89 1.74 -9.41
N ARG A 490 -12.30 1.06 -10.48
CA ARG A 490 -11.41 0.44 -11.48
C ARG A 490 -11.65 1.09 -12.84
N ALA A 491 -10.68 1.84 -13.35
CA ALA A 491 -10.79 2.48 -14.66
C ALA A 491 -9.72 1.95 -15.63
N ALA A 492 -10.17 1.15 -16.61
CA ALA A 492 -9.34 0.64 -17.70
C ALA A 492 -9.43 1.53 -18.94
N GLY A 493 -10.54 2.22 -19.17
CA GLY A 493 -10.68 3.18 -20.26
C GLY A 493 -10.60 4.65 -19.81
N PRO A 494 -10.71 5.60 -20.76
CA PRO A 494 -10.47 7.01 -20.49
C PRO A 494 -11.59 7.63 -19.66
N VAL A 495 -11.19 8.35 -18.60
CA VAL A 495 -12.08 9.20 -17.80
C VAL A 495 -11.67 10.65 -18.02
N GLU A 496 -12.53 11.42 -18.67
CA GLU A 496 -12.30 12.81 -19.05
C GLU A 496 -13.40 13.68 -18.47
N ALA A 497 -13.02 14.61 -17.59
CA ALA A 497 -13.93 15.59 -17.04
C ALA A 497 -13.24 16.94 -16.85
N ARG A 498 -13.98 17.99 -16.53
CA ARG A 498 -13.35 19.27 -16.14
C ARG A 498 -12.50 19.11 -14.89
N GLU A 499 -12.99 18.32 -13.95
CA GLU A 499 -12.29 17.88 -12.74
C GLU A 499 -12.75 16.46 -12.43
N VAL A 500 -11.81 15.57 -12.10
CA VAL A 500 -12.13 14.21 -11.64
C VAL A 500 -11.76 14.08 -10.18
N TRP A 501 -12.77 13.84 -9.36
CA TRP A 501 -12.64 13.58 -7.94
C TRP A 501 -12.95 12.10 -7.68
N ILE A 502 -12.16 11.48 -6.81
CA ILE A 502 -12.39 10.12 -6.35
C ILE A 502 -12.50 10.12 -4.84
N LEU A 503 -13.43 9.33 -4.32
CA LEU A 503 -13.56 9.11 -2.89
C LEU A 503 -12.91 7.76 -2.53
N ARG A 504 -11.73 7.81 -1.89
CA ARG A 504 -10.98 6.67 -1.30
C ARG A 504 -10.22 5.77 -2.29
N GLU A 505 -9.93 4.54 -1.85
CA GLU A 505 -9.03 3.56 -2.45
C GLU A 505 -9.54 3.06 -3.80
N GLY A 506 -8.64 3.00 -4.77
CA GLY A 506 -8.94 2.71 -6.17
C GLY A 506 -8.18 3.65 -7.10
N GLY A 507 -8.49 3.54 -8.39
CA GLY A 507 -7.80 4.25 -9.46
C GLY A 507 -7.45 3.31 -10.60
N GLY A 508 -7.06 3.90 -11.73
CA GLY A 508 -6.69 3.16 -12.93
C GLY A 508 -5.67 3.95 -13.74
N GLN A 509 -4.84 3.23 -14.51
CA GLN A 509 -3.76 3.83 -15.30
C GLN A 509 -4.26 4.83 -16.36
N HIS A 510 -5.57 4.83 -16.63
CA HIS A 510 -6.21 5.58 -17.73
C HIS A 510 -7.10 6.74 -17.26
N ILE A 511 -7.11 7.07 -15.96
CA ILE A 511 -7.70 8.32 -15.47
C ILE A 511 -6.71 9.45 -15.77
N ARG A 512 -6.99 10.30 -16.76
CA ARG A 512 -6.10 11.37 -17.22
C ARG A 512 -6.42 12.70 -16.51
N GLU A 513 -5.36 13.35 -16.02
CA GLU A 513 -5.28 14.73 -15.46
C GLU A 513 -6.09 15.01 -14.17
N PRO A 514 -5.49 15.79 -13.23
CA PRO A 514 -5.19 15.31 -11.90
C PRO A 514 -6.41 14.71 -11.21
N LEU A 515 -6.37 13.39 -11.02
CA LEU A 515 -7.26 12.68 -10.13
C LEU A 515 -7.05 13.21 -8.71
N ARG A 516 -8.08 13.84 -8.14
CA ARG A 516 -8.00 14.42 -6.79
C ARG A 516 -8.79 13.56 -5.82
N GLN A 517 -8.24 13.35 -4.62
CA GLN A 517 -9.01 12.76 -3.53
C GLN A 517 -10.03 13.78 -3.02
N ALA A 518 -11.30 13.38 -2.99
CA ALA A 518 -12.35 14.17 -2.36
C ALA A 518 -12.21 14.09 -0.84
N PRO A 519 -12.16 15.21 -0.09
CA PRO A 519 -12.05 15.24 1.37
C PRO A 519 -13.39 14.93 2.06
N LEU A 520 -14.10 13.91 1.57
CA LEU A 520 -15.39 13.47 2.11
C LEU A 520 -15.27 12.20 2.95
N TRP A 521 -16.23 12.01 3.84
CA TRP A 521 -16.44 10.74 4.54
C TRP A 521 -17.58 9.96 3.89
N ILE A 522 -17.41 8.65 3.76
CA ILE A 522 -18.52 7.76 3.41
C ILE A 522 -19.32 7.52 4.68
N ASP A 523 -20.53 8.05 4.73
CA ASP A 523 -21.51 7.72 5.75
C ASP A 523 -22.21 6.40 5.40
N GLU A 524 -22.25 5.50 6.38
CA GLU A 524 -22.93 4.21 6.28
C GLU A 524 -24.40 4.34 6.72
N PRO A 525 -25.31 3.55 6.14
CA PRO A 525 -26.71 3.58 6.51
C PRO A 525 -26.93 3.02 7.92
N THR A 526 -27.95 3.52 8.63
CA THR A 526 -28.39 2.92 9.92
C THR A 526 -29.32 1.73 9.68
N ALA A 527 -30.26 1.88 8.73
CA ALA A 527 -31.17 0.82 8.30
C ALA A 527 -30.68 0.25 6.97
N ASN A 528 -30.74 -1.07 6.79
CA ASN A 528 -30.19 -1.71 5.60
C ASN A 528 -31.01 -1.35 4.35
N PRO A 529 -30.42 -0.61 3.38
CA PRO A 529 -31.17 -0.11 2.22
C PRO A 529 -31.27 -1.15 1.10
N LEU A 530 -30.52 -2.26 1.17
CA LEU A 530 -30.41 -3.23 0.10
C LEU A 530 -31.78 -3.82 -0.27
N ARG A 531 -32.04 -3.91 -1.58
CA ARG A 531 -33.20 -4.64 -2.15
C ARG A 531 -32.86 -6.07 -2.53
N GLU A 532 -31.60 -6.32 -2.82
CA GLU A 532 -31.06 -7.61 -3.23
C GLU A 532 -29.80 -7.93 -2.43
N PRO A 533 -29.46 -9.22 -2.25
CA PRO A 533 -28.24 -9.60 -1.57
C PRO A 533 -27.02 -9.00 -2.27
N MET A 534 -26.08 -8.48 -1.48
CA MET A 534 -24.82 -7.94 -1.97
C MET A 534 -23.68 -8.90 -1.63
N HIS A 535 -22.87 -9.27 -2.62
CA HIS A 535 -21.71 -10.15 -2.46
C HIS A 535 -20.43 -9.38 -2.77
N VAL A 536 -19.57 -9.22 -1.76
CA VAL A 536 -18.22 -8.67 -1.95
C VAL A 536 -17.16 -9.69 -1.57
N ALA A 537 -15.98 -9.58 -2.18
CA ALA A 537 -14.86 -10.43 -1.83
C ALA A 537 -13.53 -9.70 -1.90
N VAL A 538 -12.54 -10.24 -1.20
CA VAL A 538 -11.15 -9.77 -1.28
C VAL A 538 -10.20 -10.95 -1.21
N MET A 539 -9.04 -10.82 -1.86
CA MET A 539 -7.98 -11.81 -1.79
C MET A 539 -6.81 -11.31 -0.98
N SER A 540 -6.14 -12.22 -0.25
CA SER A 540 -4.83 -11.94 0.31
C SER A 540 -3.75 -12.04 -0.77
N ALA A 541 -2.60 -11.42 -0.52
CA ALA A 541 -1.35 -11.77 -1.18
C ALA A 541 -1.03 -13.26 -0.92
N PRO A 542 -0.28 -13.93 -1.82
CA PRO A 542 0.12 -15.31 -1.61
C PRO A 542 1.02 -15.45 -0.37
N LEU A 543 0.58 -16.27 0.59
CA LEU A 543 1.38 -16.80 1.67
C LEU A 543 2.35 -17.83 1.08
N ARG A 544 3.65 -17.58 1.21
CA ARG A 544 4.72 -18.47 0.76
C ARG A 544 5.62 -18.81 1.96
N PRO A 545 5.35 -19.92 2.66
CA PRO A 545 6.20 -20.34 3.78
C PRO A 545 7.65 -20.54 3.34
N MET A 546 8.57 -19.96 4.10
CA MET A 546 9.99 -19.93 3.73
C MET A 546 10.63 -21.32 3.65
N LEU A 547 10.22 -22.23 4.53
CA LEU A 547 10.72 -23.61 4.56
C LEU A 547 10.02 -24.51 3.54
N GLY A 548 9.18 -23.92 2.69
CA GLY A 548 8.35 -24.64 1.74
C GLY A 548 7.19 -25.37 2.43
N VAL A 549 6.26 -25.83 1.62
CA VAL A 549 5.07 -26.55 2.08
C VAL A 549 5.14 -27.97 1.53
N GLU A 550 5.14 -28.94 2.43
CA GLU A 550 4.86 -30.33 2.08
C GLU A 550 3.37 -30.52 1.83
N ARG A 551 2.56 -30.06 2.79
CA ARG A 551 1.10 -30.18 2.74
C ARG A 551 0.44 -29.11 3.60
N TRP A 552 -0.62 -28.49 3.09
CA TRP A 552 -1.51 -27.66 3.90
C TRP A 552 -2.39 -28.54 4.79
N VAL A 553 -2.58 -28.20 6.05
CA VAL A 553 -3.21 -29.11 7.03
C VAL A 553 -4.62 -28.69 7.39
N ARG A 554 -4.81 -27.46 7.85
CA ARG A 554 -6.11 -26.94 8.29
C ARG A 554 -6.11 -25.42 8.31
N ALA A 555 -7.27 -24.84 8.52
CA ALA A 555 -7.40 -23.42 8.82
C ALA A 555 -8.60 -23.16 9.72
N SER A 556 -8.58 -22.04 10.41
CA SER A 556 -9.67 -21.53 11.24
C SER A 556 -9.85 -20.04 11.01
N ALA A 557 -11.08 -19.55 11.13
CA ALA A 557 -11.40 -18.14 10.98
C ALA A 557 -12.24 -17.65 12.17
N SER A 558 -11.94 -16.45 12.66
CA SER A 558 -12.76 -15.71 13.61
C SER A 558 -13.50 -14.60 12.85
N ALA A 559 -14.81 -14.55 12.99
CA ALA A 559 -15.65 -13.65 12.21
C ALA A 559 -17.02 -13.43 12.85
N ARG A 560 -17.68 -12.36 12.41
CA ARG A 560 -19.05 -11.98 12.76
C ARG A 560 -19.96 -12.08 11.53
N ALA A 561 -21.11 -12.73 11.67
CA ALA A 561 -22.09 -12.81 10.60
C ALA A 561 -22.90 -11.52 10.42
N GLY A 562 -23.19 -10.81 11.53
CA GLY A 562 -24.07 -9.64 11.52
C GLY A 562 -25.44 -9.97 10.91
N GLY A 563 -25.95 -9.09 10.05
CA GLY A 563 -27.13 -9.28 9.21
C GLY A 563 -26.87 -10.05 7.91
N GLY A 564 -25.73 -10.72 7.79
CA GLY A 564 -25.30 -11.41 6.58
C GLY A 564 -24.62 -12.75 6.84
N ARG A 565 -23.69 -13.13 5.95
CA ARG A 565 -22.85 -14.32 6.10
C ARG A 565 -21.46 -14.09 5.51
N TRP A 566 -20.52 -14.94 5.86
CA TRP A 566 -19.14 -14.89 5.38
C TRP A 566 -18.64 -16.30 5.02
N ARG A 567 -17.60 -16.38 4.19
CA ARG A 567 -16.92 -17.62 3.83
C ARG A 567 -15.45 -17.33 3.57
N VAL A 568 -14.58 -18.24 4.03
CA VAL A 568 -13.16 -18.24 3.68
C VAL A 568 -12.91 -19.43 2.77
N THR A 569 -12.32 -19.18 1.61
CA THR A 569 -11.85 -20.22 0.70
C THR A 569 -10.36 -20.03 0.41
N TYR A 570 -9.71 -21.09 -0.04
CA TYR A 570 -8.27 -21.15 -0.21
C TYR A 570 -7.92 -21.46 -1.66
N LEU A 571 -6.95 -20.72 -2.20
CA LEU A 571 -6.37 -20.96 -3.52
C LEU A 571 -4.90 -21.31 -3.35
N GLY A 572 -4.48 -22.45 -3.88
CA GLY A 572 -3.08 -22.87 -3.89
C GLY A 572 -2.37 -22.44 -5.16
N GLU A 573 -1.05 -22.21 -5.07
CA GLU A 573 -0.22 -22.03 -6.25
C GLU A 573 0.86 -23.12 -6.33
N ARG A 574 1.04 -23.69 -7.52
CA ARG A 574 2.11 -24.67 -7.80
C ARG A 574 2.73 -24.44 -9.17
N GLU A 575 3.98 -24.87 -9.32
CA GLU A 575 4.66 -24.83 -10.62
C GLU A 575 4.19 -25.96 -11.53
N ARG A 576 3.88 -25.63 -12.78
CA ARG A 576 3.58 -26.59 -13.84
C ARG A 576 4.87 -27.00 -14.54
N ALA A 577 5.00 -28.28 -14.88
CA ALA A 577 6.09 -28.77 -15.73
C ALA A 577 6.12 -27.97 -17.05
N GLY A 578 7.13 -27.11 -17.22
CA GLY A 578 7.22 -26.18 -18.36
C GLY A 578 7.14 -24.69 -18.03
N SER A 579 7.44 -24.26 -16.79
CA SER A 579 7.63 -22.86 -16.34
C SER A 579 6.38 -21.98 -16.11
N GLY A 580 5.18 -22.56 -16.14
CA GLY A 580 3.94 -21.85 -15.81
C GLY A 580 3.54 -21.98 -14.33
N LEU A 581 2.89 -20.96 -13.77
CA LEU A 581 2.27 -21.05 -12.45
C LEU A 581 0.81 -21.51 -12.61
N GLU A 582 0.42 -22.57 -11.90
CA GLU A 582 -0.94 -23.10 -11.84
C GLU A 582 -1.61 -22.65 -10.54
N ILE A 583 -2.84 -22.14 -10.65
CA ILE A 583 -3.70 -21.83 -9.50
C ILE A 583 -4.67 -23.00 -9.29
N VAL A 584 -4.67 -23.58 -8.10
CA VAL A 584 -5.53 -24.70 -7.68
C VAL A 584 -6.59 -24.19 -6.70
N GLY A 585 -7.84 -24.60 -6.86
CA GLY A 585 -8.97 -24.15 -6.04
C GLY A 585 -9.95 -23.25 -6.80
N PRO A 586 -10.85 -22.52 -6.11
CA PRO A 586 -10.95 -22.39 -4.66
C PRO A 586 -11.44 -23.67 -3.96
N VAL A 587 -10.99 -23.90 -2.71
CA VAL A 587 -11.45 -25.00 -1.84
C VAL A 587 -11.82 -24.48 -0.45
N ASP A 588 -12.70 -25.20 0.26
CA ASP A 588 -13.10 -24.86 1.64
C ASP A 588 -12.13 -25.39 2.70
N ASP A 589 -11.36 -26.43 2.36
CA ASP A 589 -10.35 -27.03 3.23
C ASP A 589 -8.99 -26.91 2.56
N PRO A 590 -8.01 -26.22 3.16
CA PRO A 590 -6.69 -26.06 2.55
C PRO A 590 -5.97 -27.40 2.38
N ALA A 591 -6.34 -28.48 3.09
CA ALA A 591 -5.78 -29.82 2.92
C ALA A 591 -5.96 -30.41 1.50
N LEU A 592 -6.91 -29.86 0.73
CA LEU A 592 -7.14 -30.24 -0.66
C LEU A 592 -6.12 -29.62 -1.63
N LEU A 593 -5.28 -28.67 -1.18
CA LEU A 593 -4.27 -27.98 -2.00
C LEU A 593 -2.96 -28.77 -2.09
N GLN A 594 -3.05 -30.06 -2.41
CA GLN A 594 -1.89 -30.94 -2.48
C GLN A 594 -0.87 -30.46 -3.53
N GLY A 595 0.41 -30.43 -3.12
CA GLY A 595 1.52 -29.98 -3.97
C GLY A 595 1.59 -28.46 -4.21
N CYS A 596 0.76 -27.66 -3.54
CA CYS A 596 0.82 -26.20 -3.62
C CYS A 596 1.84 -25.63 -2.65
N GLY A 597 2.83 -24.89 -3.16
CA GLY A 597 3.88 -24.26 -2.36
C GLY A 597 3.49 -22.89 -1.79
N ALA A 598 2.36 -22.34 -2.24
CA ALA A 598 1.79 -21.09 -1.75
C ALA A 598 0.28 -21.22 -1.57
N LEU A 599 -0.29 -20.35 -0.74
CA LEU A 599 -1.71 -20.26 -0.48
C LEU A 599 -2.19 -18.81 -0.44
N GLN A 600 -3.33 -18.54 -1.06
CA GLN A 600 -4.05 -17.27 -0.99
C GLN A 600 -5.37 -17.50 -0.28
N LEU A 601 -5.74 -16.55 0.58
CA LEU A 601 -7.08 -16.47 1.14
C LEU A 601 -7.99 -15.75 0.15
N ARG A 602 -9.19 -16.27 -0.04
CA ARG A 602 -10.32 -15.54 -0.61
C ARG A 602 -11.39 -15.42 0.47
N LEU A 603 -11.74 -14.18 0.80
CA LEU A 603 -12.67 -13.82 1.85
C LEU A 603 -13.93 -13.28 1.18
N ASP A 604 -15.03 -14.02 1.26
CA ASP A 604 -16.32 -13.64 0.69
C ASP A 604 -17.28 -13.21 1.81
N LEU A 605 -17.99 -12.11 1.58
CA LEU A 605 -18.98 -11.53 2.49
C LEU A 605 -20.28 -11.28 1.73
N TRP A 606 -21.41 -11.69 2.31
CA TRP A 606 -22.74 -11.43 1.77
C TRP A 606 -23.58 -10.64 2.78
N MET A 607 -24.20 -9.55 2.33
CA MET A 607 -25.22 -8.85 3.09
C MET A 607 -26.60 -9.18 2.51
N GLU A 608 -27.52 -9.66 3.34
CA GLU A 608 -28.90 -9.92 2.94
C GLU A 608 -29.74 -8.63 3.07
N PRO A 609 -30.82 -8.44 2.28
CA PRO A 609 -31.75 -7.33 2.43
C PRO A 609 -32.47 -7.29 3.78
N GLY A 610 -32.79 -6.07 4.25
CA GLY A 610 -33.65 -5.82 5.41
C GLY A 610 -32.93 -5.72 6.75
N GLY A 611 -33.68 -5.27 7.77
CA GLY A 611 -33.18 -5.09 9.13
C GLY A 611 -32.29 -3.85 9.33
N MET A 612 -31.49 -3.90 10.39
CA MET A 612 -30.47 -2.89 10.68
C MET A 612 -29.23 -3.14 9.82
N TRP A 613 -28.50 -2.09 9.48
CA TRP A 613 -27.20 -2.25 8.84
C TRP A 613 -26.18 -2.76 9.86
N ASP A 614 -25.86 -4.05 9.77
CA ASP A 614 -24.84 -4.73 10.58
C ASP A 614 -24.05 -5.68 9.65
N PRO A 615 -23.06 -5.17 8.90
CA PRO A 615 -22.39 -5.97 7.87
C PRO A 615 -21.57 -7.11 8.48
N PRO A 616 -21.47 -8.27 7.80
CA PRO A 616 -20.54 -9.33 8.20
C PRO A 616 -19.09 -8.83 8.16
N GLY A 617 -18.25 -9.42 8.99
CA GLY A 617 -16.82 -9.12 9.04
C GLY A 617 -15.98 -10.31 9.47
N ILE A 618 -14.76 -10.42 8.97
CA ILE A 618 -13.79 -11.44 9.35
C ILE A 618 -12.64 -10.75 10.06
N ASP A 619 -12.38 -11.14 11.30
CA ASP A 619 -11.40 -10.50 12.18
C ASP A 619 -10.04 -11.21 12.10
N GLU A 620 -10.03 -12.52 11.89
CA GLU A 620 -8.80 -13.31 11.82
C GLU A 620 -8.95 -14.56 10.95
N VAL A 621 -7.88 -14.95 10.25
CA VAL A 621 -7.73 -16.29 9.65
C VAL A 621 -6.38 -16.87 10.04
N GLU A 622 -6.37 -18.07 10.62
CA GLU A 622 -5.17 -18.84 10.94
C GLU A 622 -5.08 -20.07 10.03
N VAL A 623 -3.92 -20.25 9.38
CA VAL A 623 -3.64 -21.34 8.45
C VAL A 623 -2.47 -22.16 8.96
N HIS A 624 -2.55 -23.47 8.76
CA HIS A 624 -1.65 -24.48 9.29
C HIS A 624 -1.09 -25.36 8.15
N TRP A 625 0.22 -25.66 8.13
CA TRP A 625 0.85 -26.52 7.13
C TRP A 625 2.02 -27.34 7.67
N ASP A 626 2.28 -28.46 7.01
CA ASP A 626 3.46 -29.29 7.17
C ASP A 626 4.60 -28.70 6.32
N GLU A 627 5.75 -28.41 6.93
CA GLU A 627 6.92 -27.89 6.21
C GLU A 627 7.64 -28.98 5.42
N ARG A 628 8.22 -28.61 4.27
CA ARG A 628 8.98 -29.57 3.46
C ARG A 628 10.27 -29.95 4.16
N ALA A 629 10.43 -31.24 4.49
CA ALA A 629 11.68 -31.74 5.05
C ALA A 629 12.85 -31.33 4.13
N ARG A 630 13.84 -30.61 4.67
CA ARG A 630 15.07 -30.29 3.93
C ARG A 630 15.69 -31.60 3.47
N GLN A 631 15.74 -31.84 2.15
CA GLN A 631 16.51 -32.95 1.62
C GLN A 631 17.98 -32.74 2.03
N PRO A 632 18.58 -33.65 2.81
CA PRO A 632 20.00 -33.54 3.15
C PRO A 632 20.81 -33.79 1.87
N GLY A 633 21.43 -32.73 1.35
CA GLY A 633 22.50 -32.76 0.36
C GLY A 633 22.34 -33.78 -0.77
N GLY A 634 21.65 -33.41 -1.84
CA GLY A 634 21.98 -33.94 -3.16
C GLY A 634 23.37 -33.44 -3.52
N GLY A 635 24.40 -34.17 -3.08
CA GLY A 635 25.78 -33.91 -3.47
C GLY A 635 25.89 -33.90 -4.99
N GLU A 636 26.43 -32.81 -5.52
CA GLU A 636 26.89 -32.74 -6.90
C GLU A 636 27.79 -33.95 -7.19
N ARG A 637 27.47 -34.64 -8.28
CA ARG A 637 28.40 -35.52 -8.99
C ARG A 637 29.13 -34.72 -10.05
#